data_AF-A0A4Q5EAL8-F1
#
_entry.id   AF-A0A4Q5EAL8-F1
#
_cell.length_a   1.000
_cell.length_b   1.000
_cell.length_c   1.000
_cell.angle_alpha   90.00
_cell.angle_beta   90.00
_cell.angle_gamma   90.00
#
_symmetry.space_group_name_H-M   'P 1'
#
loop_
_entity.id
_entity.type
_entity.pdbx_description
1 polymer ?
#
loop_
_entity_poly.entity_id
_entity_poly.type
_entity_poly.pdbx_seq_one_letter_code
_entity_poly.pdbx_strand_id
1 'polypeptide(L)'
;MYQIHPQKMSQTARRATNKKILAAIDSGSSEFSAETVYNSYTGHGGLHTLKQGDFASYSEYAEAKREQEMGQFFTPHEICRTMVDAACPQPTDMILDMCCGMGNFFNFLPNPYNAYGFDIDPDAVKVARFLYPKAHINVADIRTYEMEERFDILIGNPPFNLDFDGTPSQFYYCNKAYWMLNPAGLLLMIVPATFLKDEFWDKTRINTINRDFSFIGQTKLPSDAFKRVGVAKFETKIMAFLRASKHIEMQPYHAEEFCTAEQLKERIAKGRGIREEIKLLLHQEISEETMSENREFEYRLKKYLYEIKTHKALQKHYDKSVALVSRFRNQRPPENCTVEEHKAWERRKLTCKKVLGVLRRYIRNQNIIPRKEVALVKTSYGFKLKGYAPHLLDRVEHTYSSLNDILIGEKALPALPEMSPRQREQYEVAERFIAKKRRAYELQSVKFTAMQRDTALDERIASLSFLNKEMQTCQFTALQQHDMGLVFQKRYALLNWQQGSGKTAVAYHYAKFRATQTKNTVVLAPSIAIHMTWEAFLQRHGEPFVTVSRPEHLKAVGPGMFVLVSLTMLGDLKSAFKTFMKRRSNKICLIFDESDEITNPYALRTRLTMELFRRAEFKLLATGTTTRNSIVELYSQLELMYNNSVNMICYASRVYFEDKERNILEKYNEHCLRPFPARGGAKLFRASFCPGKVTVFGVEKHNQDIYNQTHLSELIDKTIITRKFKEFAGDKYEIINYTVAPKEGERAVYRTIMEKFHEILYLYFNPMTDKRKESHLKIARQIQLLIKACSVPHKMSGYHGDSYPEKAKLIGRKLRYELRGKVAIGCTSLDAVAMYQEFLKEHFPQRPLFVIRGNVGFKTRQRLLDKFEKTMDGILVCTQQSLRSSVNVPSCEDIIIESLLWNIPRMEQFYFRFIRLDSEGMRHVYYITYEDSIEQNLMALVLAKERLNEFVKNGKITEESDIFEEFDISPDIIETLFRREKDEKGNLHISWGTQKVS
;
A
#
# COMPACT_ATOMS: atom_id res chain seq x y z
N MET A 1 43.70 -18.38 31.46
CA MET A 1 42.58 -17.44 31.70
C MET A 1 43.11 -16.32 32.57
N TYR A 2 42.95 -15.07 32.15
CA TYR A 2 43.38 -13.89 32.90
C TYR A 2 42.42 -13.59 34.04
N GLN A 3 42.92 -13.15 35.20
CA GLN A 3 42.09 -12.74 36.33
C GLN A 3 41.49 -11.34 36.09
N ILE A 4 40.31 -11.10 36.67
CA ILE A 4 39.57 -9.84 36.52
C ILE A 4 39.89 -8.93 37.71
N HIS A 5 40.48 -7.76 37.44
CA HIS A 5 40.83 -6.76 38.46
C HIS A 5 39.93 -5.51 38.36
N PRO A 6 39.41 -4.98 39.48
CA PRO A 6 38.61 -3.76 39.47
C PRO A 6 39.50 -2.50 39.37
N GLN A 7 39.75 -2.01 38.15
CA GLN A 7 40.38 -0.70 37.94
C GLN A 7 39.34 0.41 37.70
N LYS A 8 39.48 1.53 38.43
CA LYS A 8 38.74 2.79 38.21
C LYS A 8 39.71 3.83 37.61
N MET A 9 39.50 4.21 36.36
CA MET A 9 40.31 5.22 35.67
C MET A 9 39.44 6.36 35.12
N SER A 10 39.94 7.60 35.19
CA SER A 10 39.30 8.75 34.53
C SER A 10 39.42 8.65 33.00
N GLN A 11 38.56 9.34 32.24
CA GLN A 11 38.61 9.34 30.77
C GLN A 11 39.98 9.80 30.23
N THR A 12 40.60 10.80 30.85
CA THR A 12 41.93 11.31 30.48
C THR A 12 43.02 10.26 30.73
N ALA A 13 42.92 9.50 31.83
CA ALA A 13 43.83 8.40 32.13
C ALA A 13 43.67 7.22 31.16
N ARG A 14 42.44 6.90 30.72
CA ARG A 14 42.16 5.84 29.74
C ARG A 14 42.91 6.07 28.42
N ARG A 15 42.86 7.30 27.89
CA ARG A 15 43.55 7.64 26.63
C ARG A 15 45.07 7.49 26.74
N ALA A 16 45.66 7.93 27.85
CA ALA A 16 47.10 7.81 28.08
C ALA A 16 47.54 6.34 28.21
N THR A 17 46.78 5.53 28.95
CA THR A 17 47.08 4.10 29.16
C THR A 17 46.92 3.28 27.88
N ASN A 18 45.86 3.49 27.09
CA ASN A 18 45.71 2.80 25.80
C ASN A 18 46.93 3.07 24.88
N LYS A 19 47.40 4.33 24.82
CA LYS A 19 48.57 4.70 24.01
C LYS A 19 49.86 4.01 24.49
N LYS A 20 50.07 3.93 25.81
CA LYS A 20 51.22 3.22 26.40
C LYS A 20 51.18 1.72 26.10
N ILE A 21 50.02 1.09 26.25
CA ILE A 21 49.83 -0.34 25.95
C ILE A 21 50.14 -0.63 24.48
N LEU A 22 49.60 0.16 23.55
CA LEU A 22 49.85 -0.02 22.12
C LEU A 22 51.33 0.15 21.77
N ALA A 23 51.99 1.18 22.33
CA ALA A 23 53.43 1.40 22.14
C ALA A 23 54.29 0.27 22.72
N ALA A 24 53.92 -0.26 23.89
CA ALA A 24 54.61 -1.40 24.50
C ALA A 24 54.48 -2.66 23.64
N ILE A 25 53.28 -2.94 23.10
CA ILE A 25 53.05 -4.06 22.17
C ILE A 25 53.87 -3.89 20.88
N ASP A 26 53.90 -2.69 20.28
CA ASP A 26 54.66 -2.42 19.05
C ASP A 26 56.18 -2.53 19.24
N SER A 27 56.68 -2.16 20.41
CA SER A 27 58.11 -2.23 20.77
C SER A 27 58.56 -3.60 21.28
N GLY A 28 57.65 -4.54 21.52
CA GLY A 28 57.94 -5.81 22.18
C GLY A 28 58.38 -5.66 23.65
N SER A 29 58.06 -4.53 24.29
CA SER A 29 58.41 -4.23 25.68
C SER A 29 57.67 -5.15 26.67
N SER A 30 58.38 -5.58 27.72
CA SER A 30 57.81 -6.35 28.84
C SER A 30 57.17 -5.48 29.93
N GLU A 31 57.02 -4.16 29.70
CA GLU A 31 56.45 -3.20 30.67
C GLU A 31 55.02 -3.56 31.12
N PHE A 32 54.23 -4.20 30.26
CA PHE A 32 52.87 -4.64 30.58
C PHE A 32 52.72 -6.16 30.40
N SER A 33 52.31 -6.86 31.46
CA SER A 33 51.90 -8.27 31.33
C SER A 33 50.57 -8.40 30.57
N ALA A 34 50.32 -9.55 29.94
CA ALA A 34 49.04 -9.82 29.25
C ALA A 34 47.81 -9.64 30.16
N GLU A 35 47.94 -10.00 31.44
CA GLU A 35 46.89 -9.78 32.44
C GLU A 35 46.67 -8.29 32.76
N THR A 36 47.74 -7.49 32.78
CA THR A 36 47.64 -6.04 32.94
C THR A 36 46.97 -5.41 31.72
N VAL A 37 47.32 -5.84 30.51
CA VAL A 37 46.70 -5.38 29.26
C VAL A 37 45.21 -5.73 29.23
N TYR A 38 44.84 -6.96 29.57
CA TYR A 38 43.44 -7.43 29.63
C TYR A 38 42.56 -6.57 30.54
N ASN A 39 43.10 -6.09 31.66
CA ASN A 39 42.33 -5.30 32.64
C ASN A 39 42.37 -3.78 32.39
N SER A 40 43.36 -3.29 31.64
CA SER A 40 43.64 -1.84 31.54
C SER A 40 43.32 -1.24 30.16
N TYR A 41 43.29 -2.04 29.08
CA TYR A 41 42.91 -1.55 27.75
C TYR A 41 41.40 -1.40 27.63
N THR A 42 40.95 -0.22 27.15
CA THR A 42 39.51 0.11 27.13
C THR A 42 38.99 0.61 25.78
N GLY A 43 39.83 0.55 24.73
CA GLY A 43 39.47 1.04 23.39
C GLY A 43 39.21 2.55 23.33
N HIS A 44 38.76 3.01 22.17
CA HIS A 44 38.46 4.41 21.86
C HIS A 44 37.02 4.83 22.24
N GLY A 45 36.15 3.86 22.56
CA GLY A 45 34.77 4.10 22.99
C GLY A 45 34.65 5.04 24.20
N GLY A 46 33.90 6.13 24.06
CA GLY A 46 33.71 7.14 25.10
C GLY A 46 34.84 8.18 25.23
N LEU A 47 35.81 8.22 24.30
CA LEU A 47 36.96 9.14 24.29
C LEU A 47 36.87 10.24 23.21
N HIS A 48 35.65 10.72 22.88
CA HIS A 48 35.40 11.78 21.89
C HIS A 48 35.75 13.20 22.40
N THR A 49 36.05 14.12 21.49
CA THR A 49 36.35 15.54 21.81
C THR A 49 35.21 16.52 21.52
N LEU A 50 34.06 16.01 21.02
CA LEU A 50 32.91 16.83 20.64
C LEU A 50 32.23 17.50 21.83
N LYS A 51 31.89 18.80 21.71
CA LYS A 51 31.01 19.51 22.65
C LYS A 51 29.60 19.60 22.07
N GLN A 52 28.58 19.45 22.91
CA GLN A 52 27.18 19.50 22.50
C GLN A 52 26.78 20.85 21.86
N GLY A 53 27.43 21.95 22.25
CA GLY A 53 27.16 23.29 21.71
C GLY A 53 27.61 23.52 20.26
N ASP A 54 28.39 22.60 19.68
CA ASP A 54 28.92 22.72 18.31
C ASP A 54 27.94 22.20 17.23
N PHE A 55 26.74 21.74 17.64
CA PHE A 55 25.76 21.08 16.77
C PHE A 55 24.36 21.70 16.91
N ALA A 56 23.60 21.77 15.81
CA ALA A 56 22.29 22.45 15.78
C ALA A 56 21.17 21.66 16.46
N SER A 57 21.37 20.36 16.70
CA SER A 57 20.44 19.52 17.47
C SER A 57 21.15 18.40 18.23
N TYR A 58 20.50 17.89 19.29
CA TYR A 58 20.99 16.71 20.02
C TYR A 58 21.11 15.47 19.11
N SER A 59 20.31 15.38 18.05
CA SER A 59 20.39 14.27 17.08
C SER A 59 21.69 14.30 16.30
N GLU A 60 22.09 15.47 15.79
CA GLU A 60 23.34 15.67 15.05
C GLU A 60 24.56 15.45 15.94
N TYR A 61 24.55 15.99 17.17
CA TYR A 61 25.60 15.72 18.16
C TYR A 61 25.72 14.22 18.45
N ALA A 62 24.59 13.54 18.63
CA ALA A 62 24.59 12.11 18.92
C ALA A 62 25.05 11.28 17.71
N GLU A 63 24.77 11.68 16.47
CA GLU A 63 25.26 11.03 15.25
C GLU A 63 26.77 11.24 15.07
N ALA A 64 27.26 12.48 15.18
CA ALA A 64 28.69 12.79 15.07
C ALA A 64 29.52 12.11 16.17
N LYS A 65 28.98 12.05 17.39
CA LYS A 65 29.58 11.28 18.50
C LYS A 65 29.65 9.79 18.18
N ARG A 66 28.58 9.23 17.63
CA ARG A 66 28.50 7.80 17.25
C ARG A 66 29.49 7.44 16.14
N GLU A 67 29.67 8.32 15.16
CA GLU A 67 30.63 8.14 14.06
C GLU A 67 32.08 8.23 14.55
N GLN A 68 32.41 9.20 15.42
CA GLN A 68 33.77 9.33 15.98
C GLN A 68 34.15 8.17 16.92
N GLU A 69 33.18 7.60 17.65
CA GLU A 69 33.39 6.47 18.56
C GLU A 69 33.27 5.10 17.87
N MET A 70 32.95 5.05 16.57
CA MET A 70 32.65 3.82 15.81
C MET A 70 31.58 2.91 16.46
N GLY A 71 30.75 3.47 17.34
CA GLY A 71 29.82 2.71 18.19
C GLY A 71 30.50 1.68 19.12
N GLN A 72 31.80 1.84 19.42
CA GLN A 72 32.61 0.87 20.15
C GLN A 72 32.29 0.85 21.65
N PHE A 73 31.80 -0.28 22.15
CA PHE A 73 31.61 -0.55 23.58
C PHE A 73 32.06 -1.96 23.90
N PHE A 74 33.23 -2.13 24.52
CA PHE A 74 33.69 -3.47 24.90
C PHE A 74 32.78 -4.08 25.96
N THR A 75 32.48 -5.35 25.76
CA THR A 75 31.70 -6.14 26.72
C THR A 75 32.49 -6.31 28.02
N PRO A 76 31.92 -5.97 29.19
CA PRO A 76 32.56 -6.21 30.48
C PRO A 76 32.92 -7.69 30.70
N HIS A 77 34.08 -7.94 31.32
CA HIS A 77 34.63 -9.29 31.52
C HIS A 77 33.68 -10.26 32.21
N GLU A 78 32.95 -9.80 33.23
CA GLU A 78 31.96 -10.64 33.95
C GLU A 78 30.77 -11.04 33.06
N ILE A 79 30.37 -10.18 32.13
CA ILE A 79 29.29 -10.46 31.18
C ILE A 79 29.79 -11.45 30.13
N CYS A 80 31.03 -11.30 29.65
CA CYS A 80 31.67 -12.27 28.77
C CYS A 80 31.72 -13.66 29.42
N ARG A 81 32.15 -13.74 30.68
CA ARG A 81 32.15 -14.98 31.46
C ARG A 81 30.76 -15.59 31.53
N THR A 82 29.77 -14.79 31.95
CA THR A 82 28.36 -15.25 32.09
C THR A 82 27.80 -15.79 30.78
N MET A 83 28.04 -15.10 29.66
CA MET A 83 27.54 -15.53 28.35
C MET A 83 28.26 -16.79 27.84
N VAL A 84 29.57 -16.91 28.01
CA VAL A 84 30.32 -18.12 27.64
C VAL A 84 29.89 -19.31 28.51
N ASP A 85 29.72 -19.09 29.81
CA ASP A 85 29.22 -20.10 30.76
C ASP A 85 27.78 -20.55 30.42
N ALA A 86 26.95 -19.65 29.88
CA ALA A 86 25.61 -19.96 29.40
C ALA A 86 25.62 -20.73 28.07
N ALA A 87 26.52 -20.36 27.15
CA ALA A 87 26.71 -21.07 25.88
C ALA A 87 27.31 -22.47 26.08
N CYS A 88 28.12 -22.67 27.13
CA CYS A 88 28.78 -23.93 27.48
C CYS A 88 29.46 -24.61 26.27
N PRO A 89 30.39 -23.92 25.58
CA PRO A 89 31.04 -24.45 24.38
C PRO A 89 31.81 -25.75 24.68
N GLN A 90 31.84 -26.67 23.71
CA GLN A 90 32.71 -27.85 23.75
C GLN A 90 34.07 -27.58 23.10
N PRO A 91 35.13 -28.33 23.45
CA PRO A 91 36.44 -28.18 22.82
C PRO A 91 36.45 -28.35 21.29
N THR A 92 35.45 -29.05 20.75
CA THR A 92 35.27 -29.27 19.30
C THR A 92 34.48 -28.18 18.61
N ASP A 93 33.78 -27.32 19.34
CA ASP A 93 32.93 -26.28 18.75
C ASP A 93 33.77 -25.18 18.13
N MET A 94 33.37 -24.74 16.93
CA MET A 94 33.91 -23.58 16.23
C MET A 94 33.14 -22.33 16.66
N ILE A 95 33.85 -21.30 17.13
CA ILE A 95 33.25 -20.13 17.77
C ILE A 95 33.67 -18.85 17.06
N LEU A 96 32.70 -18.00 16.75
CA LEU A 96 32.93 -16.72 16.07
C LEU A 96 32.44 -15.51 16.88
N ASP A 97 33.24 -14.46 16.92
CA ASP A 97 32.82 -13.10 17.27
C ASP A 97 33.13 -12.11 16.12
N MET A 98 32.08 -11.58 15.49
CA MET A 98 32.17 -10.72 14.28
C MET A 98 32.50 -9.25 14.57
N CYS A 99 32.64 -8.85 15.83
CA CYS A 99 33.07 -7.51 16.26
C CYS A 99 33.86 -7.66 17.57
N CYS A 100 34.94 -8.44 17.53
CA CYS A 100 35.54 -9.01 18.74
C CYS A 100 36.25 -7.99 19.65
N GLY A 101 36.53 -6.78 19.16
CA GLY A 101 37.37 -5.80 19.85
C GLY A 101 38.69 -6.43 20.28
N MET A 102 38.99 -6.36 21.58
CA MET A 102 40.18 -7.00 22.15
C MET A 102 40.02 -8.51 22.47
N GLY A 103 38.88 -9.13 22.13
CA GLY A 103 38.66 -10.57 22.25
C GLY A 103 38.19 -11.06 23.63
N ASN A 104 37.47 -10.25 24.42
CA ASN A 104 37.13 -10.57 25.83
C ASN A 104 36.44 -11.93 26.03
N PHE A 105 35.60 -12.37 25.10
CA PHE A 105 34.96 -13.69 25.16
C PHE A 105 35.97 -14.84 25.07
N PHE A 106 37.08 -14.66 24.34
CA PHE A 106 38.09 -15.70 24.11
C PHE A 106 38.85 -16.09 25.39
N ASN A 107 38.86 -15.24 26.42
CA ASN A 107 39.44 -15.58 27.73
C ASN A 107 38.81 -16.82 28.37
N PHE A 108 37.52 -17.06 28.09
CA PHE A 108 36.70 -18.06 28.76
C PHE A 108 36.45 -19.31 27.91
N LEU A 109 36.99 -19.35 26.68
CA LEU A 109 36.78 -20.48 25.78
C LEU A 109 37.65 -21.69 26.16
N PRO A 110 37.13 -22.92 26.02
CA PRO A 110 37.85 -24.14 26.39
C PRO A 110 38.97 -24.48 25.42
N ASN A 111 38.86 -24.08 24.15
CA ASN A 111 39.85 -24.31 23.11
C ASN A 111 40.10 -23.03 22.30
N PRO A 112 41.25 -22.34 22.50
CA PRO A 112 41.52 -21.08 21.81
C PRO A 112 41.82 -21.27 20.31
N TYR A 113 42.16 -22.47 19.84
CA TYR A 113 42.41 -22.73 18.42
C TYR A 113 41.13 -22.73 17.57
N ASN A 114 39.97 -22.95 18.21
CA ASN A 114 38.68 -22.89 17.53
C ASN A 114 37.99 -21.52 17.68
N ALA A 115 38.69 -20.53 18.23
CA ALA A 115 38.19 -19.18 18.41
C ALA A 115 38.53 -18.31 17.20
N TYR A 116 37.51 -17.75 16.58
CA TYR A 116 37.62 -16.88 15.42
C TYR A 116 37.04 -15.51 15.75
N GLY A 117 37.75 -14.47 15.36
CA GLY A 117 37.34 -13.10 15.63
C GLY A 117 37.77 -12.15 14.53
N PHE A 118 36.99 -11.10 14.32
CA PHE A 118 37.47 -9.96 13.57
C PHE A 118 36.86 -8.66 14.09
N ASP A 119 37.59 -7.57 13.90
CA ASP A 119 37.13 -6.22 14.21
C ASP A 119 37.67 -5.23 13.18
N ILE A 120 36.96 -4.12 12.99
CA ILE A 120 37.36 -3.05 12.08
C ILE A 120 38.50 -2.21 12.67
N ASP A 121 38.63 -2.17 14.00
CA ASP A 121 39.66 -1.42 14.72
C ASP A 121 40.99 -2.21 14.75
N PRO A 122 42.02 -1.77 14.00
CA PRO A 122 43.31 -2.44 13.97
C PRO A 122 44.04 -2.42 15.32
N ASP A 123 43.82 -1.41 16.16
CA ASP A 123 44.43 -1.32 17.49
C ASP A 123 43.81 -2.36 18.43
N ALA A 124 42.48 -2.50 18.39
CA ALA A 124 41.77 -3.53 19.16
C ALA A 124 42.19 -4.95 18.73
N VAL A 125 42.30 -5.20 17.41
CA VAL A 125 42.78 -6.49 16.88
C VAL A 125 44.23 -6.76 17.27
N LYS A 126 45.09 -5.74 17.27
CA LYS A 126 46.49 -5.86 17.73
C LYS A 126 46.54 -6.32 19.19
N VAL A 127 45.74 -5.71 20.07
CA VAL A 127 45.63 -6.12 21.47
C VAL A 127 45.04 -7.54 21.58
N ALA A 128 44.01 -7.87 20.79
CA ALA A 128 43.40 -9.19 20.79
C ALA A 128 44.40 -10.30 20.41
N ARG A 129 45.23 -10.07 19.39
CA ARG A 129 46.29 -11.01 18.96
C ARG A 129 47.37 -11.19 20.03
N PHE A 130 47.71 -10.11 20.74
CA PHE A 130 48.63 -10.19 21.87
C PHE A 130 48.06 -11.01 23.03
N LEU A 131 46.76 -10.83 23.34
CA LEU A 131 46.08 -11.57 24.42
C LEU A 131 45.79 -13.03 24.05
N TYR A 132 45.50 -13.31 22.78
CA TYR A 132 45.04 -14.62 22.30
C TYR A 132 45.80 -15.06 21.03
N PRO A 133 47.12 -15.33 21.12
CA PRO A 133 47.96 -15.63 19.96
C PRO A 133 47.60 -16.94 19.25
N LYS A 134 46.82 -17.82 19.91
CA LYS A 134 46.35 -19.10 19.37
C LYS A 134 45.02 -18.98 18.61
N ALA A 135 44.32 -17.85 18.72
CA ALA A 135 43.03 -17.62 18.07
C ALA A 135 43.21 -17.01 16.66
N HIS A 136 42.23 -17.24 15.79
CA HIS A 136 42.21 -16.71 14.43
C HIS A 136 41.58 -15.32 14.42
N ILE A 137 42.40 -14.27 14.53
CA ILE A 137 41.92 -12.88 14.67
C ILE A 137 42.38 -12.01 13.50
N ASN A 138 41.44 -11.37 12.80
CA ASN A 138 41.71 -10.55 11.61
C ASN A 138 41.18 -9.11 11.74
N VAL A 139 41.86 -8.16 11.09
CA VAL A 139 41.32 -6.81 10.89
C VAL A 139 40.37 -6.88 9.70
N ALA A 140 39.08 -6.68 9.92
CA ALA A 140 38.08 -6.72 8.87
C ALA A 140 36.80 -5.96 9.22
N ASP A 141 36.14 -5.44 8.20
CA ASP A 141 34.81 -4.87 8.29
C ASP A 141 33.75 -5.97 8.10
N ILE A 142 32.79 -6.08 9.03
CA ILE A 142 31.66 -7.03 8.96
C ILE A 142 30.87 -6.94 7.64
N ARG A 143 30.91 -5.78 6.97
CA ARG A 143 30.24 -5.54 5.67
C ARG A 143 30.96 -6.22 4.50
N THR A 144 32.28 -6.38 4.57
CA THR A 144 33.11 -6.95 3.48
C THR A 144 33.70 -8.30 3.83
N TYR A 145 33.70 -8.70 5.10
CA TYR A 145 34.27 -9.96 5.53
C TYR A 145 33.46 -11.15 4.99
N GLU A 146 34.10 -12.01 4.19
CA GLU A 146 33.56 -13.27 3.70
C GLU A 146 34.38 -14.42 4.29
N MET A 147 33.71 -15.45 4.80
CA MET A 147 34.36 -16.67 5.30
C MET A 147 33.70 -17.89 4.67
N GLU A 148 34.50 -18.90 4.36
CA GLU A 148 34.02 -20.16 3.79
C GLU A 148 33.54 -21.11 4.90
N GLU A 149 34.14 -21.01 6.08
CA GLU A 149 33.82 -21.81 7.26
C GLU A 149 32.45 -21.45 7.87
N ARG A 150 31.88 -22.41 8.60
CA ARG A 150 30.66 -22.25 9.40
C ARG A 150 30.95 -22.55 10.85
N PHE A 151 30.21 -21.92 11.73
CA PHE A 151 30.44 -21.91 13.17
C PHE A 151 29.30 -22.57 13.93
N ASP A 152 29.64 -23.19 15.05
CA ASP A 152 28.71 -23.86 15.94
C ASP A 152 28.05 -22.86 16.89
N ILE A 153 28.81 -21.86 17.31
CA ILE A 153 28.39 -20.81 18.22
C ILE A 153 28.89 -19.47 17.70
N LEU A 154 27.99 -18.49 17.64
CA LEU A 154 28.33 -17.10 17.39
C LEU A 154 27.96 -16.30 18.63
N ILE A 155 28.97 -15.75 19.29
CA ILE A 155 28.85 -14.99 20.53
C ILE A 155 29.47 -13.61 20.33
N GLY A 156 28.75 -12.55 20.66
CA GLY A 156 29.32 -11.22 20.47
C GLY A 156 28.45 -10.05 20.88
N ASN A 157 29.04 -8.87 20.77
CA ASN A 157 28.40 -7.59 21.03
C ASN A 157 28.41 -6.74 19.73
N PRO A 158 27.36 -6.76 18.90
CA PRO A 158 27.27 -5.91 17.73
C PRO A 158 27.43 -4.42 18.07
N PRO A 159 27.97 -3.59 17.16
CA PRO A 159 28.00 -2.15 17.36
C PRO A 159 26.58 -1.61 17.45
N PHE A 160 26.33 -0.65 18.35
CA PHE A 160 24.99 -0.16 18.63
C PHE A 160 24.61 1.05 17.78
N ASN A 161 23.43 0.98 17.17
CA ASN A 161 22.74 2.10 16.50
C ASN A 161 23.54 2.75 15.36
N LEU A 162 24.37 1.97 14.67
CA LEU A 162 24.94 2.38 13.39
C LEU A 162 23.96 2.04 12.26
N ASP A 163 23.95 2.85 11.21
CA ASP A 163 23.17 2.59 10.00
C ASP A 163 24.10 2.10 8.87
N PHE A 164 23.85 0.89 8.39
CA PHE A 164 24.52 0.28 7.24
C PHE A 164 23.57 0.32 6.03
N ASP A 165 23.62 1.42 5.28
CA ASP A 165 22.84 1.62 4.04
C ASP A 165 21.30 1.46 4.24
N GLY A 166 20.75 2.03 5.32
CA GLY A 166 19.33 1.94 5.69
C GLY A 166 18.97 0.72 6.56
N THR A 167 19.97 0.00 7.06
CA THR A 167 19.82 -1.19 7.91
C THR A 167 20.55 -1.00 9.25
N PRO A 168 19.84 -1.09 10.39
CA PRO A 168 20.50 -1.03 11.70
C PRO A 168 21.55 -2.12 11.88
N SER A 169 22.70 -1.77 12.45
CA SER A 169 23.86 -2.65 12.62
C SER A 169 23.54 -3.96 13.35
N GLN A 170 22.69 -3.94 14.37
CA GLN A 170 22.31 -5.15 15.11
C GLN A 170 21.49 -6.10 14.24
N PHE A 171 20.60 -5.57 13.38
CA PHE A 171 19.84 -6.38 12.44
C PHE A 171 20.74 -6.91 11.32
N TYR A 172 21.70 -6.11 10.85
CA TYR A 172 22.72 -6.57 9.91
C TYR A 172 23.55 -7.72 10.50
N TYR A 173 23.93 -7.61 11.77
CA TYR A 173 24.65 -8.66 12.50
C TYR A 173 23.86 -9.98 12.53
N CYS A 174 22.55 -9.95 12.82
CA CYS A 174 21.70 -11.15 12.74
C CYS A 174 21.66 -11.73 11.32
N ASN A 175 21.51 -10.89 10.29
CA ASN A 175 21.49 -11.36 8.90
C ASN A 175 22.82 -12.02 8.51
N LYS A 176 23.96 -11.46 8.94
CA LYS A 176 25.29 -12.03 8.69
C LYS A 176 25.48 -13.34 9.48
N ALA A 177 25.03 -13.38 10.73
CA ALA A 177 25.10 -14.55 11.59
C ALA A 177 24.40 -15.78 11.00
N TYR A 178 23.26 -15.60 10.32
CA TYR A 178 22.56 -16.70 9.65
C TYR A 178 23.46 -17.43 8.64
N TRP A 179 24.26 -16.68 7.88
CA TRP A 179 25.16 -17.25 6.89
C TRP A 179 26.44 -17.81 7.50
N MET A 180 26.82 -17.42 8.71
CA MET A 180 28.05 -17.89 9.36
C MET A 180 27.81 -19.09 10.28
N LEU A 181 26.60 -19.26 10.80
CA LEU A 181 26.27 -20.38 11.70
C LEU A 181 25.97 -21.66 10.91
N ASN A 182 26.28 -22.83 11.48
CA ASN A 182 25.72 -24.11 11.06
C ASN A 182 24.19 -24.13 11.29
N PRO A 183 23.39 -24.93 10.54
CA PRO A 183 22.00 -25.18 10.88
C PRO A 183 21.87 -25.63 12.34
N ALA A 184 20.89 -25.09 13.06
CA ALA A 184 20.74 -25.21 14.51
C ALA A 184 21.93 -24.70 15.35
N GLY A 185 22.85 -23.91 14.79
CA GLY A 185 23.93 -23.23 15.51
C GLY A 185 23.40 -22.12 16.43
N LEU A 186 24.10 -21.88 17.54
CA LEU A 186 23.68 -20.94 18.58
C LEU A 186 24.15 -19.52 18.27
N LEU A 187 23.21 -18.56 18.23
CA LEU A 187 23.49 -17.13 18.23
C LEU A 187 23.22 -16.57 19.63
N LEU A 188 24.24 -15.99 20.26
CA LEU A 188 24.14 -15.34 21.57
C LEU A 188 24.71 -13.93 21.49
N MET A 189 23.86 -12.91 21.60
CA MET A 189 24.27 -11.53 21.34
C MET A 189 23.76 -10.54 22.38
N ILE A 190 24.54 -9.47 22.60
CA ILE A 190 24.13 -8.33 23.42
C ILE A 190 23.57 -7.25 22.51
N VAL A 191 22.41 -6.69 22.85
CA VAL A 191 21.78 -5.61 22.09
C VAL A 191 21.18 -4.56 23.03
N PRO A 192 20.90 -3.34 22.55
CA PRO A 192 20.10 -2.38 23.30
C PRO A 192 18.71 -2.95 23.62
N ALA A 193 18.16 -2.61 24.78
CA ALA A 193 16.83 -3.09 25.20
C ALA A 193 15.70 -2.65 24.23
N THR A 194 15.94 -1.60 23.43
CA THR A 194 15.04 -1.11 22.39
C THR A 194 15.03 -1.95 21.12
N PHE A 195 16.02 -2.82 20.89
CA PHE A 195 16.10 -3.64 19.68
C PHE A 195 14.99 -4.69 19.64
N LEU A 196 14.21 -4.70 18.54
CA LEU A 196 13.04 -5.56 18.33
C LEU A 196 11.97 -5.44 19.43
N LYS A 197 11.87 -4.27 20.08
CA LYS A 197 10.90 -4.06 21.16
C LYS A 197 9.47 -3.85 20.65
N ASP A 198 9.29 -3.27 19.46
CA ASP A 198 7.98 -2.88 18.95
C ASP A 198 7.55 -3.76 17.78
N GLU A 199 6.61 -4.69 18.03
CA GLU A 199 6.11 -5.62 17.02
C GLU A 199 5.49 -4.94 15.79
N PHE A 200 5.05 -3.68 15.90
CA PHE A 200 4.46 -2.93 14.80
C PHE A 200 5.51 -2.24 13.93
N TRP A 201 6.46 -1.51 14.54
CA TRP A 201 7.52 -0.81 13.80
C TRP A 201 8.60 -1.76 13.30
N ASP A 202 8.86 -2.85 14.02
CA ASP A 202 9.84 -3.88 13.67
C ASP A 202 9.23 -5.10 12.98
N LYS A 203 7.94 -5.07 12.60
CA LYS A 203 7.22 -6.21 12.00
C LYS A 203 8.01 -6.93 10.90
N THR A 204 8.61 -6.16 9.97
CA THR A 204 9.40 -6.73 8.87
C THR A 204 10.69 -7.38 9.36
N ARG A 205 11.35 -6.81 10.38
CA ARG A 205 12.57 -7.35 11.00
C ARG A 205 12.26 -8.60 11.81
N ILE A 206 11.22 -8.57 12.65
CA ILE A 206 10.75 -9.72 13.44
C ILE A 206 10.34 -10.87 12.54
N ASN A 207 9.60 -10.62 11.46
CA ASN A 207 9.25 -11.66 10.49
C ASN A 207 10.48 -12.32 9.84
N THR A 208 11.56 -11.56 9.67
CA THR A 208 12.82 -12.07 9.11
C THR A 208 13.56 -12.91 10.15
N ILE A 209 13.66 -12.42 11.39
CA ILE A 209 14.22 -13.18 12.52
C ILE A 209 13.46 -14.49 12.71
N ASN A 210 12.12 -14.48 12.74
CA ASN A 210 11.30 -15.68 12.93
C ASN A 210 11.41 -16.69 11.77
N ARG A 211 11.80 -16.23 10.58
CA ARG A 211 12.09 -17.11 9.44
C ARG A 211 13.47 -17.76 9.57
N ASP A 212 14.46 -16.98 10.01
CA ASP A 212 15.88 -17.35 9.94
C ASP A 212 16.38 -17.99 11.25
N PHE A 213 15.69 -17.76 12.37
CA PHE A 213 16.10 -18.13 13.71
C PHE A 213 14.93 -18.61 14.57
N SER A 214 15.16 -19.64 15.38
CA SER A 214 14.26 -20.12 16.43
C SER A 214 14.62 -19.45 17.76
N PHE A 215 13.66 -18.82 18.41
CA PHE A 215 13.88 -18.06 19.65
C PHE A 215 14.06 -18.98 20.87
N ILE A 216 15.15 -18.80 21.62
CA ILE A 216 15.39 -19.51 22.89
C ILE A 216 14.91 -18.65 24.07
N GLY A 217 15.30 -17.38 24.10
CA GLY A 217 14.97 -16.46 25.19
C GLY A 217 15.81 -15.19 25.18
N GLN A 218 15.46 -14.26 26.07
CA GLN A 218 16.22 -13.03 26.31
C GLN A 218 16.20 -12.66 27.80
N THR A 219 17.26 -12.02 28.28
CA THR A 219 17.36 -11.54 29.66
C THR A 219 17.92 -10.11 29.70
N LYS A 220 17.50 -9.30 30.68
CA LYS A 220 17.97 -7.92 30.84
C LYS A 220 19.29 -7.90 31.61
N LEU A 221 20.19 -7.01 31.20
CA LEU A 221 21.39 -6.70 31.95
C LEU A 221 21.13 -5.49 32.88
N PRO A 222 21.87 -5.36 33.99
CA PRO A 222 21.81 -4.17 34.84
C PRO A 222 22.05 -2.88 34.04
N SER A 223 21.30 -1.82 34.33
CA SER A 223 21.37 -0.56 33.56
C SER A 223 22.73 0.14 33.63
N ASP A 224 23.57 -0.22 34.60
CA ASP A 224 24.93 0.28 34.82
C ASP A 224 26.02 -0.73 34.40
N ALA A 225 25.64 -1.83 33.74
CA ALA A 225 26.55 -2.87 33.26
C ALA A 225 27.73 -2.32 32.44
N PHE A 226 27.49 -1.27 31.64
CA PHE A 226 28.50 -0.62 30.78
C PHE A 226 29.11 0.65 31.40
N LYS A 227 28.91 0.92 32.70
CA LYS A 227 29.45 2.10 33.39
C LYS A 227 30.97 2.17 33.35
N ARG A 228 31.65 1.03 33.45
CA ARG A 228 33.13 0.95 33.45
C ARG A 228 33.75 1.36 32.10
N VAL A 229 33.01 1.23 31.00
CA VAL A 229 33.46 1.63 29.66
C VAL A 229 33.00 3.03 29.26
N GLY A 230 32.34 3.77 30.17
CA GLY A 230 32.04 5.20 30.03
C GLY A 230 30.56 5.57 29.87
N VAL A 231 29.61 4.63 30.07
CA VAL A 231 28.17 4.88 29.89
C VAL A 231 27.41 4.73 31.22
N ALA A 232 26.96 5.85 31.80
CA ALA A 232 26.41 5.85 33.17
C ALA A 232 25.10 5.06 33.35
N LYS A 233 24.20 5.09 32.36
CA LYS A 233 22.94 4.33 32.33
C LYS A 233 22.57 3.99 30.88
N PHE A 234 22.62 2.72 30.50
CA PHE A 234 22.21 2.25 29.18
C PHE A 234 21.61 0.85 29.28
N GLU A 235 20.33 0.72 28.95
CA GLU A 235 19.60 -0.54 29.08
C GLU A 235 19.95 -1.49 27.93
N THR A 236 20.49 -2.66 28.27
CA THR A 236 20.87 -3.71 27.33
C THR A 236 20.23 -5.05 27.71
N LYS A 237 20.14 -5.95 26.74
CA LYS A 237 19.65 -7.32 26.93
C LYS A 237 20.54 -8.31 26.19
N ILE A 238 20.58 -9.54 26.68
CA ILE A 238 21.14 -10.69 25.96
C ILE A 238 19.99 -11.40 25.25
N MET A 239 20.20 -11.79 23.99
CA MET A 239 19.26 -12.59 23.21
C MET A 239 19.93 -13.87 22.73
N ALA A 240 19.19 -14.98 22.80
CA ALA A 240 19.64 -16.30 22.36
C ALA A 240 18.70 -16.89 21.30
N PHE A 241 19.29 -17.43 20.24
CA PHE A 241 18.58 -18.05 19.12
C PHE A 241 19.31 -19.29 18.59
N LEU A 242 18.58 -20.21 17.96
CA LEU A 242 19.15 -21.24 17.07
C LEU A 242 18.93 -20.82 15.61
N ARG A 243 19.93 -21.01 14.74
CA ARG A 243 19.73 -20.87 13.28
C ARG A 243 18.66 -21.87 12.82
N ALA A 244 17.76 -21.43 11.94
CA ALA A 244 16.74 -22.29 11.35
C ALA A 244 17.35 -23.56 10.73
N SER A 245 16.68 -24.69 10.93
CA SER A 245 16.99 -26.00 10.35
C SER A 245 15.68 -26.72 10.05
N LYS A 246 15.69 -27.59 9.04
CA LYS A 246 14.54 -28.47 8.74
C LYS A 246 14.23 -29.47 9.86
N HIS A 247 15.16 -29.65 10.79
CA HIS A 247 15.11 -30.70 11.81
C HIS A 247 14.79 -30.18 13.22
N ILE A 248 14.50 -28.88 13.37
CA ILE A 248 14.08 -28.29 14.64
C ILE A 248 12.70 -27.63 14.51
N GLU A 249 11.93 -27.64 15.59
CA GLU A 249 10.72 -26.85 15.68
C GLU A 249 11.07 -25.37 15.88
N MET A 250 10.49 -24.50 15.02
CA MET A 250 10.76 -23.07 15.04
C MET A 250 9.85 -22.36 16.05
N GLN A 251 10.46 -21.70 17.03
CA GLN A 251 9.75 -20.88 18.01
C GLN A 251 9.84 -19.40 17.61
N PRO A 252 8.70 -18.68 17.50
CA PRO A 252 8.71 -17.27 17.14
C PRO A 252 9.27 -16.41 18.27
N TYR A 253 9.91 -15.30 17.90
CA TYR A 253 10.33 -14.26 18.82
C TYR A 253 9.13 -13.55 19.45
N HIS A 254 9.19 -13.36 20.77
CA HIS A 254 8.23 -12.60 21.55
C HIS A 254 8.91 -11.45 22.30
N ALA A 255 8.48 -10.21 22.03
CA ALA A 255 9.17 -9.00 22.52
C ALA A 255 9.17 -8.87 24.05
N GLU A 256 8.08 -9.31 24.70
CA GLU A 256 7.86 -9.19 26.14
C GLU A 256 8.32 -10.42 26.94
N GLU A 257 8.77 -11.49 26.28
CA GLU A 257 9.21 -12.70 26.96
C GLU A 257 10.63 -12.51 27.49
N PHE A 258 10.77 -12.14 28.76
CA PHE A 258 12.04 -12.06 29.47
C PHE A 258 12.15 -13.18 30.51
N CYS A 259 13.31 -13.82 30.59
CA CYS A 259 13.63 -14.81 31.60
C CYS A 259 14.83 -14.38 32.46
N THR A 260 15.05 -15.05 33.59
CA THR A 260 16.27 -14.84 34.40
C THR A 260 17.50 -15.39 33.66
N ALA A 261 18.71 -15.01 34.08
CA ALA A 261 19.94 -15.50 33.47
C ALA A 261 20.08 -17.03 33.62
N GLU A 262 19.66 -17.58 34.76
CA GLU A 262 19.65 -19.01 35.05
C GLU A 262 18.67 -19.75 34.14
N GLN A 263 17.45 -19.23 33.99
CA GLN A 263 16.46 -19.79 33.07
C GLN A 263 16.92 -19.73 31.61
N LEU A 264 17.59 -18.64 31.21
CA LEU A 264 18.16 -18.54 29.87
C LEU A 264 19.22 -19.62 29.64
N LYS A 265 20.10 -19.84 30.63
CA LYS A 265 21.12 -20.89 30.60
C LYS A 265 20.49 -22.30 30.48
N GLU A 266 19.45 -22.59 31.24
CA GLU A 266 18.71 -23.86 31.12
C GLU A 266 18.08 -24.05 29.74
N ARG A 267 17.48 -23.00 29.18
CA ARG A 267 16.88 -23.05 27.84
C ARG A 267 17.93 -23.24 26.74
N ILE A 268 19.09 -22.58 26.85
CA ILE A 268 20.23 -22.78 25.93
C ILE A 268 20.72 -24.24 26.03
N ALA A 269 20.84 -24.79 27.23
CA ALA A 269 21.23 -26.19 27.43
C ALA A 269 20.24 -27.17 26.78
N LYS A 270 18.92 -26.92 26.89
CA LYS A 270 17.89 -27.71 26.19
C LYS A 270 18.03 -27.62 24.67
N GLY A 271 18.20 -26.42 24.13
CA GLY A 271 18.40 -26.21 22.69
C GLY A 271 19.63 -26.94 22.16
N ARG A 272 20.71 -26.99 22.97
CA ARG A 272 21.90 -27.77 22.66
C ARG A 272 21.66 -29.29 22.70
N GLY A 273 20.92 -29.78 23.69
CA GLY A 273 20.54 -31.21 23.76
C GLY A 273 19.83 -31.68 22.49
N ILE A 274 18.87 -30.88 22.00
CA ILE A 274 18.18 -31.14 20.73
C ILE A 274 19.19 -31.25 19.58
N ARG A 275 20.14 -30.31 19.49
CA ARG A 275 21.18 -30.29 18.44
C ARG A 275 22.07 -31.53 18.45
N GLU A 276 22.41 -32.03 19.64
CA GLU A 276 23.21 -33.25 19.81
C GLU A 276 22.45 -34.49 19.33
N GLU A 277 21.16 -34.60 19.61
CA GLU A 277 20.29 -35.70 19.14
C GLU A 277 20.18 -35.75 17.61
N ILE A 278 20.13 -34.60 16.94
CA ILE A 278 19.95 -34.51 15.47
C ILE A 278 21.26 -34.27 14.70
N LYS A 279 22.43 -34.39 15.35
CA LYS A 279 23.74 -34.01 14.78
C LYS A 279 24.02 -34.62 13.39
N LEU A 280 23.65 -35.89 13.19
CA LEU A 280 23.84 -36.57 11.91
C LEU A 280 22.96 -36.00 10.79
N LEU A 281 21.71 -35.63 11.11
CA LEU A 281 20.79 -34.98 10.17
C LEU A 281 21.28 -33.57 9.81
N LEU A 282 21.82 -32.82 10.79
CA LEU A 282 22.42 -31.52 10.53
C LEU A 282 23.64 -31.62 9.60
N HIS A 283 24.49 -32.64 9.79
CA HIS A 283 25.59 -32.90 8.85
C HIS A 283 25.09 -33.22 7.43
N GLN A 284 23.97 -33.94 7.30
CA GLN A 284 23.33 -34.18 6.00
C GLN A 284 22.76 -32.89 5.41
N GLU A 285 22.09 -32.06 6.19
CA GLU A 285 21.55 -30.76 5.75
C GLU A 285 22.67 -29.83 5.27
N ILE A 286 23.78 -29.72 6.02
CA ILE A 286 24.97 -28.95 5.61
C ILE A 286 25.54 -29.49 4.29
N SER A 287 25.64 -30.82 4.17
CA SER A 287 26.11 -31.49 2.95
C SER A 287 25.15 -31.26 1.77
N GLU A 288 23.84 -31.31 1.98
CA GLU A 288 22.83 -31.00 0.96
C GLU A 288 22.90 -29.54 0.50
N GLU A 289 22.99 -28.58 1.44
CA GLU A 289 23.15 -27.15 1.14
C GLU A 289 24.42 -26.90 0.30
N THR A 290 25.51 -27.61 0.61
CA THR A 290 26.82 -27.40 -0.04
C THR A 290 26.97 -28.20 -1.35
N MET A 291 26.37 -29.39 -1.44
CA MET A 291 26.52 -30.31 -2.57
C MET A 291 25.45 -30.13 -3.65
N SER A 292 24.22 -29.71 -3.32
CA SER A 292 23.11 -29.65 -4.28
C SER A 292 23.36 -28.62 -5.39
N GLU A 293 23.73 -27.38 -5.03
CA GLU A 293 24.01 -26.32 -6.00
C GLU A 293 25.25 -26.62 -6.86
N ASN A 294 26.30 -27.18 -6.24
CA ASN A 294 27.53 -27.54 -6.92
C ASN A 294 27.34 -28.75 -7.87
N ARG A 295 26.58 -29.78 -7.47
CA ARG A 295 26.29 -30.96 -8.31
C ARG A 295 25.46 -30.56 -9.54
N GLU A 296 24.43 -29.73 -9.37
CA GLU A 296 23.61 -29.29 -10.51
C GLU A 296 24.42 -28.41 -11.48
N PHE A 297 25.26 -27.50 -10.95
CA PHE A 297 26.16 -26.70 -11.76
C PHE A 297 27.15 -27.57 -12.53
N GLU A 298 27.88 -28.48 -11.87
CA GLU A 298 28.87 -29.36 -12.49
C GLU A 298 28.24 -30.29 -13.53
N TYR A 299 27.04 -30.83 -13.27
CA TYR A 299 26.29 -31.63 -14.24
C TYR A 299 25.96 -30.82 -15.50
N ARG A 300 25.38 -29.63 -15.35
CA ARG A 300 25.02 -28.75 -16.48
C ARG A 300 26.25 -28.23 -17.21
N LEU A 301 27.33 -27.95 -16.48
CA LEU A 301 28.61 -27.52 -17.02
C LEU A 301 29.21 -28.59 -17.92
N LYS A 302 29.33 -29.84 -17.42
CA LYS A 302 29.80 -30.99 -18.21
C LYS A 302 28.94 -31.21 -19.44
N LYS A 303 27.61 -31.16 -19.30
CA LYS A 303 26.67 -31.28 -20.41
C LYS A 303 26.91 -30.20 -21.46
N TYR A 304 26.97 -28.92 -21.09
CA TYR A 304 27.18 -27.83 -22.05
C TYR A 304 28.55 -27.87 -22.71
N LEU A 305 29.62 -28.20 -21.97
CA LEU A 305 30.95 -28.36 -22.55
C LEU A 305 31.01 -29.55 -23.51
N TYR A 306 30.29 -30.64 -23.22
CA TYR A 306 30.15 -31.77 -24.13
C TYR A 306 29.47 -31.35 -25.45
N GLU A 307 28.31 -30.70 -25.37
CA GLU A 307 27.57 -30.19 -26.56
C GLU A 307 28.42 -29.23 -27.40
N ILE A 308 29.19 -28.34 -26.75
CA ILE A 308 30.07 -27.39 -27.44
C ILE A 308 31.25 -28.11 -28.13
N LYS A 309 31.74 -29.21 -27.55
CA LYS A 309 32.84 -30.02 -28.08
C LYS A 309 32.41 -30.91 -29.25
N THR A 310 31.22 -31.51 -29.17
CA THR A 310 30.73 -32.50 -30.13
C THR A 310 30.22 -31.85 -31.43
N HIS A 311 29.55 -30.70 -31.34
CA HIS A 311 28.96 -30.06 -32.52
C HIS A 311 29.93 -29.16 -33.29
N LYS A 312 30.13 -29.45 -34.58
CA LYS A 312 31.07 -28.76 -35.49
C LYS A 312 30.89 -27.23 -35.53
N ALA A 313 29.65 -26.73 -35.47
CA ALA A 313 29.35 -25.29 -35.46
C ALA A 313 29.77 -24.57 -34.16
N LEU A 314 29.91 -25.32 -33.05
CA LEU A 314 30.19 -24.81 -31.71
C LEU A 314 31.65 -24.96 -31.27
N GLN A 315 32.42 -25.87 -31.91
CA GLN A 315 33.81 -26.16 -31.55
C GLN A 315 34.70 -24.91 -31.45
N LYS A 316 34.49 -23.90 -32.30
CA LYS A 316 35.19 -22.60 -32.24
C LYS A 316 35.06 -21.84 -30.90
N HIS A 317 34.11 -22.23 -30.06
CA HIS A 317 33.88 -21.66 -28.73
C HIS A 317 34.38 -22.55 -27.59
N TYR A 318 34.91 -23.75 -27.87
CA TYR A 318 35.33 -24.70 -26.85
C TYR A 318 36.47 -24.16 -25.99
N ASP A 319 37.58 -23.69 -26.58
CA ASP A 319 38.72 -23.16 -25.84
C ASP A 319 38.35 -21.92 -25.01
N LYS A 320 37.49 -21.05 -25.57
CA LYS A 320 36.93 -19.89 -24.85
C LYS A 320 36.06 -20.31 -23.67
N SER A 321 35.34 -21.42 -23.80
CA SER A 321 34.50 -21.98 -22.75
C SER A 321 35.35 -22.58 -21.62
N VAL A 322 36.42 -23.30 -21.95
CA VAL A 322 37.39 -23.82 -20.97
C VAL A 322 38.10 -22.68 -20.23
N ALA A 323 38.55 -21.65 -20.94
CA ALA A 323 39.17 -20.46 -20.33
C ALA A 323 38.20 -19.72 -19.39
N LEU A 324 36.92 -19.61 -19.76
CA LEU A 324 35.89 -19.00 -18.91
C LEU A 324 35.69 -19.78 -17.60
N VAL A 325 35.69 -21.11 -17.66
CA VAL A 325 35.55 -21.99 -16.50
C VAL A 325 36.79 -21.91 -15.60
N SER A 326 37.99 -21.90 -16.20
CA SER A 326 39.24 -21.71 -15.47
C SER A 326 39.26 -20.37 -14.74
N ARG A 327 38.86 -19.29 -15.42
CA ARG A 327 38.72 -17.96 -14.81
C ARG A 327 37.70 -17.94 -13.67
N PHE A 328 36.57 -18.64 -13.82
CA PHE A 328 35.56 -18.75 -12.76
C PHE A 328 36.09 -19.50 -11.54
N ARG A 329 36.86 -20.58 -11.73
CA ARG A 329 37.44 -21.38 -10.64
C ARG A 329 38.58 -20.66 -9.91
N ASN A 330 39.32 -19.81 -10.61
CA ASN A 330 40.50 -19.13 -10.08
C ASN A 330 40.27 -17.65 -9.71
N GLN A 331 39.03 -17.17 -9.76
CA GLN A 331 38.74 -15.76 -9.39
C GLN A 331 38.85 -15.57 -7.88
N ARG A 332 39.47 -14.47 -7.46
CA ARG A 332 39.56 -14.03 -6.05
C ARG A 332 39.28 -12.51 -5.96
N PRO A 333 38.81 -11.99 -4.82
CA PRO A 333 38.72 -10.55 -4.60
C PRO A 333 40.12 -9.92 -4.59
N PRO A 334 40.26 -8.62 -4.92
CA PRO A 334 41.52 -7.91 -4.76
C PRO A 334 41.92 -7.85 -3.28
N GLU A 335 43.19 -8.09 -2.98
CA GLU A 335 43.73 -7.96 -1.62
C GLU A 335 43.64 -6.49 -1.14
N ASN A 336 43.18 -6.27 0.10
CA ASN A 336 43.03 -4.95 0.74
C ASN A 336 42.13 -3.94 -0.01
N CYS A 337 40.99 -4.38 -0.58
CA CYS A 337 40.07 -3.48 -1.28
C CYS A 337 39.13 -2.69 -0.34
N THR A 338 38.78 -1.47 -0.75
CA THR A 338 37.76 -0.65 -0.09
C THR A 338 36.36 -1.28 -0.23
N VAL A 339 35.40 -0.87 0.62
CA VAL A 339 34.00 -1.38 0.58
C VAL A 339 33.37 -1.18 -0.80
N GLU A 340 33.66 -0.05 -1.45
CA GLU A 340 33.14 0.26 -2.79
C GLU A 340 33.76 -0.62 -3.88
N GLU A 341 35.06 -0.87 -3.80
CA GLU A 341 35.77 -1.77 -4.71
C GLU A 341 35.33 -3.23 -4.55
N HIS A 342 35.10 -3.68 -3.31
CA HIS A 342 34.55 -5.01 -3.05
C HIS A 342 33.12 -5.13 -3.62
N LYS A 343 32.25 -4.14 -3.36
CA LYS A 343 30.90 -4.07 -3.95
C LYS A 343 30.95 -4.05 -5.48
N ALA A 344 31.93 -3.38 -6.07
CA ALA A 344 32.14 -3.36 -7.52
C ALA A 344 32.62 -4.72 -8.06
N TRP A 345 33.53 -5.39 -7.36
CA TRP A 345 33.98 -6.75 -7.67
C TRP A 345 32.83 -7.76 -7.56
N GLU A 346 32.05 -7.72 -6.48
CA GLU A 346 30.85 -8.56 -6.28
C GLU A 346 29.86 -8.45 -7.44
N ARG A 347 29.62 -7.23 -7.93
CA ARG A 347 28.74 -7.02 -9.11
C ARG A 347 29.35 -7.63 -10.38
N ARG A 348 30.68 -7.56 -10.53
CA ARG A 348 31.42 -8.01 -11.72
C ARG A 348 31.75 -9.50 -11.71
N LYS A 349 31.88 -10.17 -10.55
CA LYS A 349 32.36 -11.56 -10.40
C LYS A 349 31.56 -12.55 -11.23
N LEU A 350 32.23 -13.59 -11.76
CA LEU A 350 31.56 -14.65 -12.50
C LEU A 350 30.79 -15.51 -11.50
N THR A 351 29.53 -15.81 -11.81
CA THR A 351 28.69 -16.69 -10.99
C THR A 351 28.31 -17.92 -11.79
N CYS A 352 27.88 -18.99 -11.13
CA CYS A 352 27.39 -20.22 -11.78
C CYS A 352 26.36 -19.90 -12.89
N LYS A 353 25.43 -18.97 -12.62
CA LYS A 353 24.43 -18.50 -13.58
C LYS A 353 25.04 -17.75 -14.77
N LYS A 354 26.04 -16.90 -14.56
CA LYS A 354 26.74 -16.17 -15.64
C LYS A 354 27.51 -17.13 -16.55
N VAL A 355 28.25 -18.09 -15.98
CA VAL A 355 29.02 -19.09 -16.73
C VAL A 355 28.09 -19.97 -17.57
N LEU A 356 27.09 -20.60 -16.95
CA LEU A 356 26.11 -21.43 -17.67
C LEU A 356 25.33 -20.61 -18.72
N GLY A 357 25.05 -19.33 -18.44
CA GLY A 357 24.39 -18.43 -19.37
C GLY A 357 25.18 -18.18 -20.65
N VAL A 358 26.50 -18.00 -20.54
CA VAL A 358 27.40 -17.84 -21.71
C VAL A 358 27.46 -19.13 -22.53
N LEU A 359 27.67 -20.28 -21.90
CA LEU A 359 27.73 -21.57 -22.59
C LEU A 359 26.41 -21.89 -23.29
N ARG A 360 25.28 -21.70 -22.60
CA ARG A 360 23.94 -21.87 -23.16
C ARG A 360 23.66 -20.91 -24.32
N ARG A 361 24.22 -19.70 -24.31
CA ARG A 361 24.11 -18.74 -25.41
C ARG A 361 24.83 -19.25 -26.66
N TYR A 362 26.01 -19.85 -26.53
CA TYR A 362 26.68 -20.49 -27.67
C TYR A 362 25.81 -21.58 -28.27
N ILE A 363 25.31 -22.50 -27.45
CA ILE A 363 24.42 -23.59 -27.90
C ILE A 363 23.14 -23.04 -28.56
N ARG A 364 22.45 -22.09 -27.91
CA ARG A 364 21.21 -21.50 -28.46
C ARG A 364 21.43 -20.80 -29.80
N ASN A 365 22.61 -20.20 -29.99
CA ASN A 365 22.93 -19.43 -31.18
C ASN A 365 23.53 -20.27 -32.31
N GLN A 366 23.63 -21.60 -32.15
CA GLN A 366 24.24 -22.51 -33.13
C GLN A 366 23.62 -22.40 -34.53
N ASN A 367 22.34 -22.04 -34.61
CA ASN A 367 21.57 -21.95 -35.85
C ASN A 367 21.17 -20.49 -36.22
N ILE A 368 21.74 -19.47 -35.57
CA ILE A 368 21.43 -18.08 -35.91
C ILE A 368 22.19 -17.68 -37.16
N ILE A 369 21.44 -17.47 -38.25
CA ILE A 369 21.96 -16.91 -39.51
C ILE A 369 22.22 -15.41 -39.30
N PRO A 370 23.46 -14.91 -39.49
CA PRO A 370 23.76 -13.49 -39.39
C PRO A 370 23.00 -12.70 -40.45
N ARG A 371 22.15 -11.74 -40.03
CA ARG A 371 21.47 -10.83 -40.95
C ARG A 371 22.26 -9.53 -41.02
N LYS A 372 22.76 -9.17 -42.20
CA LYS A 372 23.44 -7.89 -42.45
C LYS A 372 22.44 -6.79 -42.84
N GLU A 373 21.34 -6.67 -42.11
CA GLU A 373 20.27 -5.70 -42.42
C GLU A 373 19.94 -4.83 -41.19
N VAL A 374 19.48 -3.61 -41.46
CA VAL A 374 18.79 -2.77 -40.48
C VAL A 374 17.30 -2.86 -40.75
N ALA A 375 16.49 -3.11 -39.73
CA ALA A 375 15.04 -3.10 -39.85
C ALA A 375 14.39 -2.11 -38.88
N LEU A 376 13.30 -1.49 -39.32
CA LEU A 376 12.43 -0.74 -38.43
C LEU A 376 11.52 -1.72 -37.68
N VAL A 377 11.62 -1.74 -36.36
CA VAL A 377 10.89 -2.70 -35.51
C VAL A 377 9.98 -1.97 -34.55
N LYS A 378 8.71 -2.36 -34.54
CA LYS A 378 7.76 -1.93 -33.52
C LYS A 378 8.08 -2.60 -32.18
N THR A 379 8.31 -1.78 -31.15
CA THR A 379 8.48 -2.21 -29.76
C THR A 379 7.15 -2.14 -29.00
N SER A 380 7.16 -2.42 -27.69
CA SER A 380 5.97 -2.23 -26.85
C SER A 380 5.59 -0.75 -26.65
N TYR A 381 6.53 0.19 -26.82
CA TYR A 381 6.37 1.60 -26.47
C TYR A 381 6.61 2.59 -27.62
N GLY A 382 7.01 2.10 -28.80
CA GLY A 382 7.40 2.96 -29.93
C GLY A 382 8.05 2.18 -31.07
N PHE A 383 8.83 2.86 -31.90
CA PHE A 383 9.53 2.29 -33.04
C PHE A 383 11.04 2.44 -32.86
N LYS A 384 11.79 1.38 -33.19
CA LYS A 384 13.25 1.33 -33.05
C LYS A 384 13.90 0.82 -34.34
N LEU A 385 15.01 1.44 -34.75
CA LEU A 385 15.92 0.86 -35.73
C LEU A 385 16.77 -0.22 -35.08
N LYS A 386 16.72 -1.43 -35.64
CA LYS A 386 17.47 -2.59 -35.15
C LYS A 386 18.48 -3.02 -36.22
N GLY A 387 19.76 -2.75 -35.97
CA GLY A 387 20.86 -3.33 -36.73
C GLY A 387 21.08 -4.79 -36.30
N TYR A 388 21.01 -5.72 -37.25
CA TYR A 388 21.25 -7.14 -37.00
C TYR A 388 22.72 -7.54 -37.13
N ALA A 389 23.60 -6.62 -37.52
CA ALA A 389 25.05 -6.74 -37.46
C ALA A 389 25.68 -5.52 -36.74
N PRO A 390 26.90 -5.68 -36.18
CA PRO A 390 27.63 -4.58 -35.55
C PRO A 390 27.87 -3.40 -36.51
N HIS A 391 27.97 -2.19 -35.96
CA HIS A 391 28.32 -0.96 -36.68
C HIS A 391 27.35 -0.47 -37.77
N LEU A 392 26.19 -1.14 -37.96
CA LEU A 392 25.20 -0.74 -38.97
C LEU A 392 24.40 0.53 -38.62
N LEU A 393 24.42 0.97 -37.36
CA LEU A 393 23.67 2.14 -36.88
C LEU A 393 24.58 3.27 -36.40
N ASP A 394 25.90 3.14 -36.51
CA ASP A 394 26.85 4.09 -35.92
C ASP A 394 26.76 5.49 -36.54
N ARG A 395 26.25 5.58 -37.77
CA ARG A 395 26.01 6.84 -38.50
C ARG A 395 24.58 7.36 -38.36
N VAL A 396 23.76 6.77 -37.49
CA VAL A 396 22.36 7.13 -37.29
C VAL A 396 22.18 7.72 -35.90
N GLU A 397 22.01 9.04 -35.81
CA GLU A 397 21.85 9.74 -34.53
C GLU A 397 20.55 9.33 -33.81
N HIS A 398 19.45 9.20 -34.57
CA HIS A 398 18.13 8.95 -34.01
C HIS A 398 17.64 7.53 -34.32
N THR A 399 17.70 6.66 -33.30
CA THR A 399 17.38 5.23 -33.47
C THR A 399 16.07 4.78 -32.82
N TYR A 400 15.41 5.65 -32.04
CA TYR A 400 14.18 5.29 -31.32
C TYR A 400 13.25 6.49 -31.12
N SER A 401 11.99 6.31 -31.47
CA SER A 401 10.91 7.24 -31.12
C SER A 401 9.82 6.52 -30.33
N SER A 402 9.39 7.15 -29.23
CA SER A 402 8.22 6.70 -28.49
C SER A 402 6.96 6.92 -29.35
N LEU A 403 5.96 6.05 -29.19
CA LEU A 403 4.68 6.25 -29.89
C LEU A 403 4.01 7.56 -29.45
N ASN A 404 4.20 7.96 -28.20
CA ASN A 404 3.62 9.20 -27.68
C ASN A 404 4.23 10.41 -28.39
N ASP A 405 5.56 10.49 -28.47
CA ASP A 405 6.31 11.58 -29.11
C ASP A 405 5.91 11.74 -30.59
N ILE A 406 5.67 10.62 -31.29
CA ILE A 406 5.21 10.62 -32.70
C ILE A 406 3.77 11.13 -32.82
N LEU A 407 2.89 10.78 -31.88
CA LEU A 407 1.48 11.17 -31.92
C LEU A 407 1.28 12.65 -31.59
N ILE A 408 2.08 13.21 -30.68
CA ILE A 408 2.06 14.64 -30.33
C ILE A 408 2.88 15.51 -31.28
N GLY A 409 3.65 14.91 -32.19
CA GLY A 409 4.44 15.63 -33.19
C GLY A 409 5.80 16.13 -32.69
N GLU A 410 6.25 15.72 -31.51
CA GLU A 410 7.55 16.10 -30.95
C GLU A 410 8.72 15.41 -31.67
N LYS A 411 8.53 14.16 -32.12
CA LYS A 411 9.56 13.38 -32.82
C LYS A 411 9.01 12.63 -34.04
N ALA A 412 9.77 12.62 -35.12
CA ALA A 412 9.48 11.82 -36.31
C ALA A 412 9.78 10.33 -36.10
N LEU A 413 9.37 9.48 -37.05
CA LEU A 413 9.81 8.10 -37.12
C LEU A 413 11.35 8.06 -37.29
N PRO A 414 12.09 7.18 -36.61
CA PRO A 414 13.52 7.00 -36.86
C PRO A 414 13.73 6.64 -38.32
N ALA A 415 14.57 7.39 -39.03
CA ALA A 415 14.78 7.28 -40.47
C ALA A 415 16.19 6.78 -40.80
N LEU A 416 16.34 6.06 -41.92
CA LEU A 416 17.64 5.73 -42.51
C LEU A 416 17.94 6.70 -43.66
N PRO A 417 19.21 7.12 -43.84
CA PRO A 417 19.59 8.00 -44.95
C PRO A 417 19.25 7.42 -46.32
N GLU A 418 19.47 6.11 -46.49
CA GLU A 418 19.11 5.35 -47.68
C GLU A 418 18.30 4.12 -47.29
N MET A 419 17.21 3.86 -48.03
CA MET A 419 16.26 2.79 -47.75
C MET A 419 16.10 1.83 -48.92
N SER A 420 16.36 0.55 -48.65
CA SER A 420 16.00 -0.58 -49.53
C SER A 420 14.48 -0.71 -49.70
N PRO A 421 13.99 -1.37 -50.77
CA PRO A 421 12.55 -1.57 -50.99
C PRO A 421 11.83 -2.21 -49.80
N ARG A 422 12.45 -3.22 -49.18
CA ARG A 422 11.92 -3.90 -47.99
C ARG A 422 11.83 -3.00 -46.77
N GLN A 423 12.75 -2.04 -46.62
CA GLN A 423 12.69 -1.05 -45.55
C GLN A 423 11.57 -0.04 -45.82
N ARG A 424 11.38 0.41 -47.07
CA ARG A 424 10.26 1.31 -47.41
C ARG A 424 8.91 0.67 -47.06
N GLU A 425 8.71 -0.60 -47.38
CA GLU A 425 7.51 -1.35 -46.99
C GLU A 425 7.29 -1.36 -45.46
N GLN A 426 8.36 -1.53 -44.67
CA GLN A 426 8.27 -1.47 -43.20
C GLN A 426 7.82 -0.10 -42.71
N TYR A 427 8.28 0.99 -43.34
CA TYR A 427 7.89 2.35 -42.99
C TYR A 427 6.43 2.61 -43.38
N GLU A 428 5.99 2.19 -44.57
CA GLU A 428 4.59 2.31 -44.96
C GLU A 428 3.65 1.61 -43.97
N VAL A 429 4.00 0.40 -43.52
CA VAL A 429 3.22 -0.32 -42.50
C VAL A 429 3.22 0.42 -41.16
N ALA A 430 4.36 0.99 -40.76
CA ALA A 430 4.47 1.80 -39.54
C ALA A 430 3.63 3.08 -39.63
N GLU A 431 3.67 3.79 -40.75
CA GLU A 431 2.91 5.01 -41.02
C GLU A 431 1.41 4.74 -41.03
N ARG A 432 0.93 3.68 -41.71
CA ARG A 432 -0.48 3.28 -41.67
C ARG A 432 -0.93 2.98 -40.23
N PHE A 433 -0.08 2.33 -39.43
CA PHE A 433 -0.35 2.09 -38.02
C PHE A 433 -0.41 3.38 -37.19
N ILE A 434 0.52 4.32 -37.42
CA ILE A 434 0.58 5.61 -36.73
C ILE A 434 -0.62 6.47 -37.10
N ALA A 435 -0.98 6.56 -38.39
CA ALA A 435 -2.16 7.28 -38.86
C ALA A 435 -3.44 6.74 -38.20
N LYS A 436 -3.58 5.40 -38.11
CA LYS A 436 -4.69 4.76 -37.38
C LYS A 436 -4.70 5.15 -35.90
N LYS A 437 -3.53 5.23 -35.25
CA LYS A 437 -3.42 5.62 -33.84
C LYS A 437 -3.69 7.12 -33.63
N ARG A 438 -3.27 7.96 -34.56
CA ARG A 438 -3.51 9.41 -34.56
C ARG A 438 -4.99 9.72 -34.69
N ARG A 439 -5.69 9.13 -35.67
CA ARG A 439 -7.16 9.27 -35.79
C ARG A 439 -7.90 8.84 -34.52
N ALA A 440 -7.46 7.73 -33.90
CA ALA A 440 -8.06 7.27 -32.63
C ALA A 440 -7.79 8.22 -31.46
N TYR A 441 -6.61 8.87 -31.42
CA TYR A 441 -6.25 9.87 -30.44
C TYR A 441 -7.03 11.18 -30.63
N GLU A 442 -7.14 11.65 -31.88
CA GLU A 442 -7.89 12.85 -32.26
C GLU A 442 -9.37 12.70 -31.86
N LEU A 443 -10.02 11.60 -32.29
CA LEU A 443 -11.42 11.32 -31.94
C LEU A 443 -11.63 11.21 -30.41
N GLN A 444 -10.68 10.58 -29.70
CA GLN A 444 -10.77 10.50 -28.24
C GLN A 444 -10.58 11.87 -27.57
N SER A 445 -9.82 12.77 -28.20
CA SER A 445 -9.48 14.10 -27.69
C SER A 445 -10.55 15.17 -27.92
N VAL A 446 -11.49 14.96 -28.84
CA VAL A 446 -12.65 15.85 -29.04
C VAL A 446 -13.47 15.94 -27.75
N LYS A 447 -13.84 17.13 -27.30
CA LYS A 447 -14.74 17.31 -26.13
C LYS A 447 -16.15 16.79 -26.46
N PHE A 448 -16.86 16.19 -25.50
CA PHE A 448 -18.20 15.68 -25.76
C PHE A 448 -19.18 16.77 -26.23
N THR A 449 -19.07 17.98 -25.70
CA THR A 449 -19.89 19.13 -26.10
C THR A 449 -19.66 19.62 -27.52
N ALA A 450 -18.45 19.41 -28.06
CA ALA A 450 -18.07 19.80 -29.42
C ALA A 450 -18.12 18.63 -30.42
N MET A 451 -18.51 17.45 -29.96
CA MET A 451 -18.51 16.23 -30.75
C MET A 451 -19.77 16.16 -31.62
N GLN A 452 -19.59 16.00 -32.93
CA GLN A 452 -20.71 15.76 -33.83
C GLN A 452 -21.26 14.35 -33.63
N ARG A 453 -22.59 14.22 -33.63
CA ARG A 453 -23.27 12.93 -33.57
C ARG A 453 -23.30 12.27 -34.95
N ASP A 454 -23.18 10.95 -34.96
CA ASP A 454 -23.30 10.13 -36.16
C ASP A 454 -24.77 9.76 -36.36
N THR A 455 -25.38 10.30 -37.42
CA THR A 455 -26.82 10.13 -37.72
C THR A 455 -27.21 8.66 -37.89
N ALA A 456 -26.36 7.84 -38.52
CA ALA A 456 -26.65 6.43 -38.72
C ALA A 456 -26.56 5.64 -37.40
N LEU A 457 -25.66 6.05 -36.50
CA LEU A 457 -25.58 5.51 -35.15
C LEU A 457 -26.80 5.91 -34.32
N ASP A 458 -27.27 7.14 -34.46
CA ASP A 458 -28.44 7.66 -33.74
C ASP A 458 -29.74 6.95 -34.12
N GLU A 459 -29.97 6.74 -35.42
CA GLU A 459 -31.10 5.93 -35.91
C GLU A 459 -31.07 4.53 -35.33
N ARG A 460 -29.89 3.91 -35.28
CA ARG A 460 -29.72 2.60 -34.66
C ARG A 460 -30.01 2.65 -33.16
N ILE A 461 -29.53 3.67 -32.44
CA ILE A 461 -29.78 3.85 -31.00
C ILE A 461 -31.27 4.05 -30.70
N ALA A 462 -31.99 4.80 -31.53
CA ALA A 462 -33.42 5.05 -31.36
C ALA A 462 -34.25 3.75 -31.42
N SER A 463 -33.76 2.73 -32.13
CA SER A 463 -34.42 1.41 -32.21
C SER A 463 -34.13 0.48 -31.01
N LEU A 464 -33.19 0.85 -30.13
CA LEU A 464 -32.75 -0.02 -29.03
C LEU A 464 -33.75 -0.01 -27.87
N SER A 465 -34.04 -1.20 -27.36
CA SER A 465 -34.84 -1.42 -26.16
C SER A 465 -34.16 -2.40 -25.21
N PHE A 466 -34.72 -2.54 -24.00
CA PHE A 466 -34.28 -3.52 -23.01
C PHE A 466 -35.45 -3.95 -22.11
N LEU A 467 -35.31 -5.05 -21.39
CA LEU A 467 -36.34 -5.57 -20.50
C LEU A 467 -36.13 -5.11 -19.05
N ASN A 468 -37.18 -4.58 -18.41
CA ASN A 468 -37.21 -4.30 -16.97
C ASN A 468 -37.43 -5.58 -16.14
N LYS A 469 -37.51 -5.44 -14.80
CA LYS A 469 -37.57 -6.60 -13.89
C LYS A 469 -38.89 -7.36 -14.06
N GLU A 470 -39.92 -6.66 -14.51
CA GLU A 470 -41.27 -7.09 -14.79
C GLU A 470 -41.40 -7.69 -16.21
N MET A 471 -40.28 -7.88 -16.93
CA MET A 471 -40.21 -8.39 -18.31
C MET A 471 -40.92 -7.50 -19.34
N GLN A 472 -41.14 -6.23 -19.02
CA GLN A 472 -41.70 -5.23 -19.93
C GLN A 472 -40.58 -4.56 -20.74
N THR A 473 -40.88 -4.24 -21.99
CA THR A 473 -39.96 -3.54 -22.89
C THR A 473 -39.89 -2.05 -22.54
N CYS A 474 -38.69 -1.59 -22.19
CA CYS A 474 -38.38 -0.19 -21.92
C CYS A 474 -37.59 0.43 -23.07
N GLN A 475 -37.89 1.71 -23.33
CA GLN A 475 -37.18 2.55 -24.30
C GLN A 475 -36.21 3.50 -23.57
N PHE A 476 -35.17 3.94 -24.25
CA PHE A 476 -34.25 4.95 -23.71
C PHE A 476 -34.87 6.35 -23.84
N THR A 477 -34.68 7.18 -22.81
CA THR A 477 -35.05 8.61 -22.86
C THR A 477 -34.23 9.37 -23.91
N ALA A 478 -34.72 10.52 -24.39
CA ALA A 478 -34.01 11.33 -25.37
C ALA A 478 -32.59 11.71 -24.92
N LEU A 479 -32.42 12.03 -23.63
CA LEU A 479 -31.10 12.36 -23.05
C LEU A 479 -30.18 11.13 -22.97
N GLN A 480 -30.70 9.95 -22.63
CA GLN A 480 -29.92 8.70 -22.67
C GLN A 480 -29.47 8.38 -24.09
N GLN A 481 -30.35 8.50 -25.08
CA GLN A 481 -30.02 8.26 -26.50
C GLN A 481 -28.97 9.26 -27.00
N HIS A 482 -29.10 10.53 -26.63
CA HIS A 482 -28.11 11.57 -26.94
C HIS A 482 -26.72 11.18 -26.44
N ASP A 483 -26.60 10.86 -25.15
CA ASP A 483 -25.32 10.52 -24.54
C ASP A 483 -24.76 9.18 -25.08
N MET A 484 -25.62 8.23 -25.42
CA MET A 484 -25.23 6.99 -26.11
C MET A 484 -24.58 7.29 -27.47
N GLY A 485 -25.16 8.19 -28.27
CA GLY A 485 -24.62 8.60 -29.58
C GLY A 485 -23.22 9.20 -29.49
N LEU A 486 -22.91 9.89 -28.39
CA LEU A 486 -21.57 10.42 -28.11
C LEU A 486 -20.61 9.32 -27.62
N VAL A 487 -21.03 8.54 -26.63
CA VAL A 487 -20.17 7.54 -25.95
C VAL A 487 -19.80 6.39 -26.87
N PHE A 488 -20.71 5.95 -27.74
CA PHE A 488 -20.50 4.82 -28.64
C PHE A 488 -19.49 5.14 -29.74
N GLN A 489 -19.18 6.40 -30.01
CA GLN A 489 -18.13 6.78 -30.95
C GLN A 489 -16.72 6.69 -30.33
N LYS A 490 -16.60 6.80 -28.99
CA LYS A 490 -15.30 6.78 -28.29
C LYS A 490 -14.85 5.39 -27.84
N ARG A 491 -13.52 5.20 -27.76
CA ARG A 491 -12.93 3.95 -27.24
C ARG A 491 -13.00 3.87 -25.72
N TYR A 492 -12.83 5.01 -25.07
CA TYR A 492 -12.80 5.16 -23.62
C TYR A 492 -13.77 6.25 -23.22
N ALA A 493 -14.68 5.93 -22.31
CA ALA A 493 -15.62 6.87 -21.74
C ALA A 493 -15.96 6.46 -20.30
N LEU A 494 -16.32 7.45 -19.50
CA LEU A 494 -16.84 7.28 -18.16
C LEU A 494 -18.23 7.90 -18.08
N LEU A 495 -19.22 7.07 -17.74
CA LEU A 495 -20.58 7.49 -17.46
C LEU A 495 -20.72 7.77 -15.95
N ASN A 496 -20.77 9.05 -15.60
CA ASN A 496 -21.00 9.55 -14.25
C ASN A 496 -22.46 9.99 -14.09
N TRP A 497 -23.38 9.09 -14.36
CA TRP A 497 -24.81 9.38 -14.18
C TRP A 497 -25.20 9.06 -12.76
N GLN A 498 -26.07 9.85 -12.14
CA GLN A 498 -26.57 9.57 -10.79
C GLN A 498 -27.30 8.20 -10.73
N GLN A 499 -27.49 7.67 -9.53
CA GLN A 499 -28.09 6.35 -9.33
C GLN A 499 -29.55 6.31 -9.84
N GLY A 500 -29.99 5.14 -10.30
CA GLY A 500 -31.34 4.99 -10.89
C GLY A 500 -31.47 5.39 -12.36
N SER A 501 -30.45 6.00 -12.98
CA SER A 501 -30.51 6.52 -14.36
C SER A 501 -30.34 5.47 -15.49
N GLY A 502 -30.42 4.17 -15.21
CA GLY A 502 -30.38 3.13 -16.26
C GLY A 502 -28.98 2.77 -16.83
N LYS A 503 -27.89 3.04 -16.10
CA LYS A 503 -26.49 2.81 -16.56
C LYS A 503 -26.21 1.41 -17.11
N THR A 504 -26.75 0.36 -16.49
CA THR A 504 -26.53 -1.04 -16.89
C THR A 504 -27.01 -1.31 -18.33
N ALA A 505 -28.18 -0.80 -18.70
CA ALA A 505 -28.75 -1.01 -20.03
C ALA A 505 -27.92 -0.33 -21.12
N VAL A 506 -27.45 0.90 -20.85
CA VAL A 506 -26.53 1.62 -21.74
C VAL A 506 -25.19 0.90 -21.88
N ALA A 507 -24.62 0.44 -20.78
CA ALA A 507 -23.36 -0.30 -20.81
C ALA A 507 -23.47 -1.63 -21.56
N TYR A 508 -24.59 -2.33 -21.40
CA TYR A 508 -24.91 -3.54 -22.16
C TYR A 508 -24.93 -3.27 -23.67
N HIS A 509 -25.67 -2.25 -24.12
CA HIS A 509 -25.73 -1.90 -25.55
C HIS A 509 -24.41 -1.39 -26.10
N TYR A 510 -23.60 -0.68 -25.30
CA TYR A 510 -22.23 -0.34 -25.67
C TYR A 510 -21.40 -1.60 -25.95
N ALA A 511 -21.52 -2.63 -25.10
CA ALA A 511 -20.86 -3.92 -25.31
C ALA A 511 -21.29 -4.57 -26.64
N LYS A 512 -22.60 -4.61 -26.91
CA LYS A 512 -23.16 -5.19 -28.13
C LYS A 512 -22.71 -4.42 -29.37
N PHE A 513 -22.66 -3.09 -29.30
CA PHE A 513 -22.11 -2.25 -30.36
C PHE A 513 -20.64 -2.58 -30.65
N ARG A 514 -19.84 -2.87 -29.63
CA ARG A 514 -18.42 -3.24 -29.74
C ARG A 514 -18.18 -4.73 -30.04
N ALA A 515 -19.22 -5.57 -30.15
CA ALA A 515 -19.07 -7.01 -30.31
C ALA A 515 -18.33 -7.40 -31.60
N THR A 516 -18.48 -6.63 -32.69
CA THR A 516 -17.75 -6.88 -33.95
C THR A 516 -16.27 -6.50 -33.89
N GLN A 517 -15.89 -5.65 -32.93
CA GLN A 517 -14.52 -5.14 -32.77
C GLN A 517 -13.75 -5.86 -31.66
N THR A 518 -14.45 -6.65 -30.84
CA THR A 518 -13.90 -7.33 -29.66
C THR A 518 -14.16 -8.83 -29.73
N LYS A 519 -13.34 -9.62 -29.04
CA LYS A 519 -13.52 -11.08 -28.95
C LYS A 519 -14.44 -11.48 -27.81
N ASN A 520 -14.47 -10.70 -26.73
CA ASN A 520 -15.31 -10.93 -25.55
C ASN A 520 -15.55 -9.60 -24.82
N THR A 521 -16.62 -9.59 -24.02
CA THR A 521 -16.90 -8.53 -23.05
C THR A 521 -16.57 -9.02 -21.66
N VAL A 522 -15.84 -8.22 -20.87
CA VAL A 522 -15.60 -8.48 -19.46
C VAL A 522 -16.36 -7.42 -18.66
N VAL A 523 -17.24 -7.87 -17.77
CA VAL A 523 -17.91 -7.02 -16.78
C VAL A 523 -17.19 -7.20 -15.45
N LEU A 524 -16.62 -6.10 -14.96
CA LEU A 524 -15.98 -6.00 -13.66
C LEU A 524 -16.89 -5.17 -12.74
N ALA A 525 -17.22 -5.68 -11.56
CA ALA A 525 -18.03 -4.95 -10.58
C ALA A 525 -17.84 -5.52 -9.16
N PRO A 526 -18.43 -4.92 -8.11
CA PRO A 526 -18.60 -5.58 -6.82
C PRO A 526 -19.43 -6.87 -6.94
N SER A 527 -19.19 -7.87 -6.07
CA SER A 527 -19.89 -9.16 -6.14
C SER A 527 -21.42 -9.03 -6.12
N ILE A 528 -21.94 -8.04 -5.40
CA ILE A 528 -23.38 -7.74 -5.34
C ILE A 528 -23.90 -7.33 -6.73
N ALA A 529 -23.23 -6.41 -7.41
CA ALA A 529 -23.62 -5.94 -8.74
C ALA A 529 -23.51 -7.07 -9.79
N ILE A 530 -22.51 -7.94 -9.67
CA ILE A 530 -22.36 -9.10 -10.56
C ILE A 530 -23.59 -10.02 -10.47
N HIS A 531 -23.95 -10.48 -9.28
CA HIS A 531 -25.01 -11.48 -9.11
C HIS A 531 -26.42 -10.91 -9.21
N MET A 532 -26.65 -9.72 -8.66
CA MET A 532 -28.01 -9.20 -8.56
C MET A 532 -28.41 -8.30 -9.73
N THR A 533 -27.43 -7.70 -10.42
CA THR A 533 -27.69 -6.76 -11.51
C THR A 533 -27.33 -7.39 -12.85
N TRP A 534 -26.07 -7.75 -13.06
CA TRP A 534 -25.59 -8.22 -14.36
C TRP A 534 -26.05 -9.63 -14.71
N GLU A 535 -25.92 -10.59 -13.80
CA GLU A 535 -26.39 -11.96 -14.01
C GLU A 535 -27.90 -11.99 -14.29
N ALA A 536 -28.70 -11.35 -13.45
CA ALA A 536 -30.15 -11.24 -13.65
C ALA A 536 -30.54 -10.45 -14.91
N PHE A 537 -29.78 -9.40 -15.28
CA PHE A 537 -30.04 -8.64 -16.51
C PHE A 537 -29.71 -9.48 -17.75
N LEU A 538 -28.57 -10.13 -17.81
CA LEU A 538 -28.16 -10.95 -18.96
C LEU A 538 -29.06 -12.18 -19.14
N GLN A 539 -29.50 -12.83 -18.05
CA GLN A 539 -30.48 -13.91 -18.09
C GLN A 539 -31.79 -13.48 -18.73
N ARG A 540 -32.35 -12.32 -18.31
CA ARG A 540 -33.58 -11.77 -18.89
C ARG A 540 -33.47 -11.49 -20.40
N HIS A 541 -32.28 -11.14 -20.86
CA HIS A 541 -32.01 -10.86 -22.28
C HIS A 541 -31.53 -12.08 -23.08
N GLY A 542 -31.48 -13.28 -22.46
CA GLY A 542 -31.03 -14.51 -23.12
C GLY A 542 -29.56 -14.47 -23.56
N GLU A 543 -28.73 -13.63 -22.94
CA GLU A 543 -27.35 -13.41 -23.37
C GLU A 543 -26.40 -14.46 -22.79
N PRO A 544 -25.46 -15.01 -23.57
CA PRO A 544 -24.52 -16.02 -23.09
C PRO A 544 -23.44 -15.38 -22.21
N PHE A 545 -23.36 -15.81 -20.96
CA PHE A 545 -22.35 -15.33 -20.00
C PHE A 545 -21.73 -16.45 -19.15
N VAL A 546 -20.57 -16.15 -18.57
CA VAL A 546 -19.91 -17.00 -17.57
C VAL A 546 -19.52 -16.15 -16.37
N THR A 547 -19.99 -16.55 -15.19
CA THR A 547 -19.54 -15.97 -13.92
C THR A 547 -18.28 -16.67 -13.44
N VAL A 548 -17.17 -15.94 -13.38
CA VAL A 548 -15.84 -16.51 -13.10
C VAL A 548 -15.55 -16.46 -11.60
N SER A 549 -15.57 -17.63 -10.97
CA SER A 549 -15.14 -17.83 -9.58
C SER A 549 -13.87 -18.68 -9.46
N ARG A 550 -13.54 -19.47 -10.49
CA ARG A 550 -12.34 -20.32 -10.54
C ARG A 550 -11.64 -20.26 -11.90
N PRO A 551 -10.32 -20.53 -11.98
CA PRO A 551 -9.55 -20.45 -13.22
C PRO A 551 -10.12 -21.25 -14.40
N GLU A 552 -10.77 -22.38 -14.13
CA GLU A 552 -11.32 -23.30 -15.15
C GLU A 552 -12.45 -22.65 -15.94
N HIS A 553 -13.23 -21.75 -15.33
CA HIS A 553 -14.35 -21.09 -15.98
C HIS A 553 -13.89 -20.28 -17.21
N LEU A 554 -12.69 -19.71 -17.18
CA LEU A 554 -12.13 -18.97 -18.31
C LEU A 554 -11.79 -19.86 -19.52
N LYS A 555 -11.66 -21.18 -19.33
CA LYS A 555 -11.44 -22.12 -20.43
C LYS A 555 -12.72 -22.38 -21.23
N ALA A 556 -13.88 -22.30 -20.57
CA ALA A 556 -15.19 -22.49 -21.19
C ALA A 556 -15.72 -21.26 -21.95
N VAL A 557 -15.01 -20.12 -21.89
CA VAL A 557 -15.45 -18.87 -22.52
C VAL A 557 -15.23 -18.93 -24.04
N GLY A 558 -16.32 -19.07 -24.79
CA GLY A 558 -16.36 -18.91 -26.25
C GLY A 558 -16.21 -17.44 -26.70
N PRO A 559 -15.91 -17.15 -27.97
CA PRO A 559 -15.97 -15.80 -28.52
C PRO A 559 -17.38 -15.20 -28.39
N GLY A 560 -17.49 -13.88 -28.19
CA GLY A 560 -18.75 -13.16 -28.07
C GLY A 560 -19.43 -13.22 -26.70
N MET A 561 -19.06 -14.18 -25.84
CA MET A 561 -19.65 -14.33 -24.50
C MET A 561 -19.25 -13.19 -23.55
N PHE A 562 -20.16 -12.86 -22.63
CA PHE A 562 -19.90 -12.00 -21.48
C PHE A 562 -19.16 -12.77 -20.38
N VAL A 563 -18.18 -12.13 -19.76
CA VAL A 563 -17.39 -12.69 -18.66
C VAL A 563 -17.62 -11.82 -17.44
N LEU A 564 -18.32 -12.34 -16.44
CA LEU A 564 -18.63 -11.61 -15.21
C LEU A 564 -17.59 -11.95 -14.15
N VAL A 565 -16.94 -10.94 -13.56
CA VAL A 565 -15.94 -11.14 -12.51
C VAL A 565 -16.06 -10.07 -11.45
N SER A 566 -15.96 -10.47 -10.18
CA SER A 566 -15.96 -9.50 -9.08
C SER A 566 -14.57 -9.00 -8.72
N LEU A 567 -14.49 -7.77 -8.20
CA LEU A 567 -13.23 -7.14 -7.76
C LEU A 567 -12.45 -7.98 -6.74
N THR A 568 -13.16 -8.70 -5.85
CA THR A 568 -12.54 -9.51 -4.79
C THR A 568 -11.86 -10.76 -5.34
N MET A 569 -12.36 -11.31 -6.46
CA MET A 569 -11.84 -12.54 -7.06
C MET A 569 -10.61 -12.31 -7.96
N LEU A 570 -10.25 -11.05 -8.26
CA LEU A 570 -9.12 -10.75 -9.15
C LEU A 570 -7.77 -11.25 -8.61
N GLY A 571 -7.63 -11.37 -7.29
CA GLY A 571 -6.42 -11.89 -6.65
C GLY A 571 -6.16 -13.33 -7.06
N ASP A 572 -7.15 -14.20 -6.83
CA ASP A 572 -7.07 -15.63 -7.09
C ASP A 572 -7.03 -15.95 -8.58
N LEU A 573 -7.72 -15.14 -9.40
CA LEU A 573 -7.85 -15.38 -10.84
C LEU A 573 -6.76 -14.72 -11.68
N LYS A 574 -5.79 -14.02 -11.07
CA LYS A 574 -4.78 -13.20 -11.75
C LYS A 574 -4.04 -13.91 -12.88
N SER A 575 -3.53 -15.11 -12.63
CA SER A 575 -2.74 -15.86 -13.63
C SER A 575 -3.60 -16.30 -14.83
N ALA A 576 -4.81 -16.79 -14.53
CA ALA A 576 -5.76 -17.25 -15.55
C ALA A 576 -6.25 -16.08 -16.42
N PHE A 577 -6.61 -14.94 -15.81
CA PHE A 577 -7.03 -13.75 -16.54
C PHE A 577 -5.92 -13.17 -17.41
N LYS A 578 -4.65 -13.15 -16.94
CA LYS A 578 -3.52 -12.73 -17.80
C LYS A 578 -3.42 -13.58 -19.07
N THR A 579 -3.61 -14.89 -18.94
CA THR A 579 -3.58 -15.81 -20.07
C THR A 579 -4.77 -15.58 -20.98
N PHE A 580 -5.97 -15.41 -20.42
CA PHE A 580 -7.19 -15.09 -21.14
C PHE A 580 -7.06 -13.81 -21.98
N MET A 581 -6.63 -12.69 -21.36
CA MET A 581 -6.42 -11.41 -22.04
C MET A 581 -5.42 -11.52 -23.19
N LYS A 582 -4.31 -12.23 -22.98
CA LYS A 582 -3.29 -12.46 -24.03
C LYS A 582 -3.82 -13.30 -25.19
N ARG A 583 -4.56 -14.39 -24.93
CA ARG A 583 -5.18 -15.23 -25.98
C ARG A 583 -6.19 -14.46 -26.82
N ARG A 584 -6.86 -13.47 -26.22
CA ARG A 584 -7.76 -12.56 -26.93
C ARG A 584 -7.06 -11.34 -27.54
N SER A 585 -5.73 -11.27 -27.48
CA SER A 585 -4.94 -10.14 -27.98
C SER A 585 -5.34 -8.79 -27.38
N ASN A 586 -5.92 -8.81 -26.16
CA ASN A 586 -6.58 -7.69 -25.49
C ASN A 586 -7.72 -7.01 -26.27
N LYS A 587 -8.24 -7.63 -27.35
CA LYS A 587 -9.46 -7.20 -28.04
C LYS A 587 -10.69 -7.51 -27.18
N ILE A 588 -10.83 -6.77 -26.09
CA ILE A 588 -11.83 -6.97 -25.05
C ILE A 588 -12.55 -5.64 -24.84
N CYS A 589 -13.87 -5.71 -24.70
CA CYS A 589 -14.67 -4.62 -24.16
C CYS A 589 -14.73 -4.77 -22.63
N LEU A 590 -14.11 -3.86 -21.90
CA LEU A 590 -14.24 -3.80 -20.44
C LEU A 590 -15.43 -2.91 -20.09
N ILE A 591 -16.40 -3.46 -19.37
CA ILE A 591 -17.41 -2.69 -18.66
C ILE A 591 -17.04 -2.75 -17.20
N PHE A 592 -16.79 -1.60 -16.59
CA PHE A 592 -16.52 -1.52 -15.17
C PHE A 592 -17.63 -0.74 -14.48
N ASP A 593 -18.52 -1.47 -13.83
CA ASP A 593 -19.61 -0.93 -13.04
C ASP A 593 -19.15 -0.66 -11.59
N GLU A 594 -19.62 0.44 -11.00
CA GLU A 594 -19.14 0.98 -9.71
C GLU A 594 -17.61 1.20 -9.70
N SER A 595 -17.11 1.85 -10.74
CA SER A 595 -15.67 2.09 -10.94
C SER A 595 -15.01 2.97 -9.86
N ASP A 596 -15.77 3.66 -9.03
CA ASP A 596 -15.29 4.44 -7.88
C ASP A 596 -14.70 3.55 -6.74
N GLU A 597 -14.84 2.23 -6.87
CA GLU A 597 -14.11 1.28 -6.01
C GLU A 597 -12.59 1.31 -6.22
N ILE A 598 -12.06 1.83 -7.34
CA ILE A 598 -10.60 1.89 -7.57
C ILE A 598 -9.96 3.25 -7.29
N THR A 599 -10.66 4.16 -6.62
CA THR A 599 -10.20 5.53 -6.29
C THR A 599 -8.87 5.61 -5.52
N ASN A 600 -8.51 4.59 -4.75
CA ASN A 600 -7.20 4.50 -4.10
C ASN A 600 -6.16 3.75 -4.97
N PRO A 601 -5.13 4.42 -5.51
CA PRO A 601 -4.13 3.78 -6.39
C PRO A 601 -3.27 2.71 -5.69
N TYR A 602 -3.14 2.78 -4.36
CA TYR A 602 -2.31 1.86 -3.59
C TYR A 602 -3.04 0.57 -3.18
N ALA A 603 -4.38 0.56 -3.26
CA ALA A 603 -5.19 -0.59 -2.91
C ALA A 603 -4.87 -1.80 -3.81
N LEU A 604 -4.87 -3.01 -3.24
CA LEU A 604 -4.58 -4.24 -3.99
C LEU A 604 -5.54 -4.42 -5.17
N ARG A 605 -6.85 -4.19 -4.95
CA ARG A 605 -7.88 -4.25 -5.98
C ARG A 605 -7.56 -3.35 -7.19
N THR A 606 -7.17 -2.11 -6.95
CA THR A 606 -6.80 -1.15 -8.01
C THR A 606 -5.59 -1.63 -8.79
N ARG A 607 -4.53 -2.09 -8.09
CA ARG A 607 -3.33 -2.63 -8.74
C ARG A 607 -3.63 -3.84 -9.61
N LEU A 608 -4.48 -4.76 -9.15
CA LEU A 608 -4.91 -5.93 -9.90
C LEU A 608 -5.74 -5.54 -11.13
N THR A 609 -6.72 -4.65 -10.97
CA THR A 609 -7.53 -4.12 -12.09
C THR A 609 -6.65 -3.48 -13.15
N MET A 610 -5.70 -2.64 -12.75
CA MET A 610 -4.73 -2.03 -13.66
C MET A 610 -3.89 -3.09 -14.38
N GLU A 611 -3.33 -4.05 -13.65
CA GLU A 611 -2.50 -5.11 -14.22
C GLU A 611 -3.21 -5.95 -15.27
N LEU A 612 -4.48 -6.26 -15.06
CA LEU A 612 -5.26 -7.13 -15.93
C LEU A 612 -5.90 -6.37 -17.10
N PHE A 613 -6.46 -5.19 -16.86
CA PHE A 613 -7.40 -4.56 -17.79
C PHE A 613 -6.94 -3.25 -18.43
N ARG A 614 -5.81 -2.65 -18.01
CA ARG A 614 -5.29 -1.40 -18.64
C ARG A 614 -5.05 -1.49 -20.14
N ARG A 615 -4.89 -2.72 -20.68
CA ARG A 615 -4.64 -2.98 -22.11
C ARG A 615 -5.90 -3.36 -22.89
N ALA A 616 -7.08 -3.44 -22.25
CA ALA A 616 -8.34 -3.69 -22.95
C ALA A 616 -8.55 -2.64 -24.05
N GLU A 617 -9.02 -3.07 -25.21
CA GLU A 617 -9.15 -2.18 -26.37
C GLU A 617 -10.23 -1.12 -26.18
N PHE A 618 -11.36 -1.50 -25.59
CA PHE A 618 -12.48 -0.61 -25.27
C PHE A 618 -12.76 -0.68 -23.78
N LYS A 619 -13.08 0.48 -23.18
CA LYS A 619 -13.40 0.56 -21.75
C LYS A 619 -14.54 1.54 -21.54
N LEU A 620 -15.61 1.08 -20.92
CA LEU A 620 -16.68 1.91 -20.41
C LEU A 620 -16.67 1.78 -18.90
N LEU A 621 -16.36 2.87 -18.22
CA LEU A 621 -16.48 2.95 -16.77
C LEU A 621 -17.85 3.55 -16.45
N ALA A 622 -18.56 3.00 -15.48
CA ALA A 622 -19.83 3.52 -14.99
C ALA A 622 -19.75 3.68 -13.48
N THR A 623 -20.28 4.77 -12.96
CA THR A 623 -20.45 5.00 -11.52
C THR A 623 -21.55 6.02 -11.27
N GLY A 624 -22.15 5.97 -10.09
CA GLY A 624 -23.04 7.03 -9.59
C GLY A 624 -22.30 8.32 -9.25
N THR A 625 -21.03 8.21 -8.85
CA THR A 625 -20.24 9.32 -8.30
C THR A 625 -18.76 9.10 -8.58
N THR A 626 -18.14 10.00 -9.35
CA THR A 626 -16.71 9.90 -9.72
C THR A 626 -15.76 10.33 -8.59
N THR A 627 -16.17 11.28 -7.75
CA THR A 627 -15.39 11.75 -6.60
C THR A 627 -16.17 11.54 -5.31
N ARG A 628 -15.58 10.85 -4.34
CA ARG A 628 -16.16 10.66 -2.99
C ARG A 628 -15.74 11.78 -2.05
N ASN A 629 -14.48 12.24 -2.15
CA ASN A 629 -13.94 13.27 -1.26
C ASN A 629 -12.97 14.25 -1.93
N SER A 630 -12.38 13.90 -3.07
CA SER A 630 -11.36 14.72 -3.72
C SER A 630 -11.27 14.39 -5.19
N ILE A 631 -11.02 15.40 -6.00
CA ILE A 631 -10.81 15.26 -7.45
C ILE A 631 -9.60 14.38 -7.81
N VAL A 632 -8.66 14.19 -6.88
CA VAL A 632 -7.52 13.26 -7.05
C VAL A 632 -7.96 11.81 -7.23
N GLU A 633 -9.14 11.46 -6.72
CA GLU A 633 -9.71 10.11 -6.80
C GLU A 633 -10.02 9.69 -8.25
N LEU A 634 -10.23 10.65 -9.18
CA LEU A 634 -10.38 10.40 -10.62
C LEU A 634 -9.15 9.75 -11.26
N TYR A 635 -7.96 9.99 -10.71
CA TYR A 635 -6.69 9.61 -11.35
C TYR A 635 -6.67 8.12 -11.71
N SER A 636 -7.13 7.25 -10.81
CA SER A 636 -7.12 5.80 -11.05
C SER A 636 -8.11 5.37 -12.13
N GLN A 637 -9.26 6.03 -12.29
CA GLN A 637 -10.18 5.74 -13.38
C GLN A 637 -9.59 6.21 -14.73
N LEU A 638 -9.01 7.41 -14.77
CA LEU A 638 -8.33 7.96 -15.93
C LEU A 638 -7.12 7.11 -16.35
N GLU A 639 -6.30 6.69 -15.39
CA GLU A 639 -5.15 5.83 -15.63
C GLU A 639 -5.58 4.45 -16.16
N LEU A 640 -6.68 3.89 -15.67
CA LEU A 640 -7.21 2.63 -16.20
C LEU A 640 -7.65 2.79 -17.66
N MET A 641 -8.33 3.89 -17.98
CA MET A 641 -8.80 4.19 -19.34
C MET A 641 -7.65 4.43 -20.31
N TYR A 642 -6.74 5.33 -19.94
CA TYR A 642 -5.72 5.85 -20.85
C TYR A 642 -4.37 5.19 -20.73
N ASN A 643 -4.10 4.41 -19.69
CA ASN A 643 -2.86 3.65 -19.49
C ASN A 643 -1.62 4.54 -19.68
N ASN A 644 -1.63 5.74 -19.07
CA ASN A 644 -0.53 6.71 -19.12
C ASN A 644 -0.08 7.06 -20.56
N SER A 645 -1.03 7.13 -21.51
CA SER A 645 -0.77 7.48 -22.92
C SER A 645 -1.00 8.96 -23.20
N VAL A 646 -0.80 9.37 -24.46
CA VAL A 646 -1.09 10.73 -24.98
C VAL A 646 -2.49 11.27 -24.66
N ASN A 647 -3.47 10.40 -24.38
CA ASN A 647 -4.80 10.86 -23.98
C ASN A 647 -4.82 11.52 -22.58
N MET A 648 -3.76 11.35 -21.78
CA MET A 648 -3.63 11.86 -20.41
C MET A 648 -2.30 12.63 -20.26
N ILE A 649 -2.11 13.68 -21.07
CA ILE A 649 -0.96 14.60 -21.00
C ILE A 649 -1.12 15.54 -19.80
N CYS A 650 -0.02 15.78 -19.09
CA CYS A 650 0.08 16.77 -18.05
C CYS A 650 0.41 18.13 -18.68
N TYR A 651 -0.59 18.99 -18.87
CA TYR A 651 -0.41 20.35 -19.41
C TYR A 651 -0.06 21.39 -18.35
N ALA A 652 -0.19 21.05 -17.07
CA ALA A 652 0.14 21.95 -15.96
C ALA A 652 1.63 22.30 -15.98
N SER A 653 1.97 23.57 -16.18
CA SER A 653 3.35 24.09 -16.12
C SER A 653 3.86 24.25 -14.69
N ARG A 654 2.95 24.43 -13.73
CA ARG A 654 3.22 24.63 -12.30
C ARG A 654 2.46 23.61 -11.46
N VAL A 655 3.09 23.13 -10.39
CA VAL A 655 2.55 22.17 -9.43
C VAL A 655 2.70 22.70 -8.01
N TYR A 656 1.83 22.24 -7.11
CA TYR A 656 1.63 22.80 -5.79
C TYR A 656 1.81 21.72 -4.71
N PHE A 657 2.35 22.10 -3.55
CA PHE A 657 2.60 21.18 -2.43
C PHE A 657 2.28 21.84 -1.09
N GLU A 658 1.76 21.05 -0.14
CA GLU A 658 1.50 21.49 1.22
C GLU A 658 2.76 21.29 2.09
N ASP A 659 3.22 22.36 2.75
CA ASP A 659 4.34 22.30 3.70
C ASP A 659 3.92 21.78 5.08
N LYS A 660 4.84 21.75 6.06
CA LYS A 660 4.54 21.25 7.43
C LYS A 660 3.55 22.16 8.19
N GLU A 661 3.44 23.42 7.80
CA GLU A 661 2.58 24.44 8.39
C GLU A 661 1.24 24.57 7.65
N ARG A 662 1.04 23.76 6.59
CA ARG A 662 -0.11 23.76 5.68
C ARG A 662 -0.19 24.92 4.70
N ASN A 663 0.92 25.62 4.47
CA ASN A 663 0.99 26.59 3.39
C ASN A 663 1.19 25.87 2.05
N ILE A 664 0.65 26.44 0.98
CA ILE A 664 0.79 25.90 -0.37
C ILE A 664 2.00 26.55 -1.04
N LEU A 665 3.00 25.73 -1.37
CA LEU A 665 4.19 26.11 -2.11
C LEU A 665 4.08 25.72 -3.58
N GLU A 666 4.62 26.55 -4.47
CA GLU A 666 4.61 26.36 -5.91
C GLU A 666 5.97 25.88 -6.45
N LYS A 667 5.98 25.00 -7.44
CA LYS A 667 7.17 24.56 -8.17
C LYS A 667 6.89 24.35 -9.66
N TYR A 668 7.89 24.58 -10.51
CA TYR A 668 7.84 24.24 -11.93
C TYR A 668 7.70 22.73 -12.17
N ASN A 669 6.89 22.34 -13.17
CA ASN A 669 6.61 20.95 -13.51
C ASN A 669 7.50 20.41 -14.64
N GLU A 670 8.46 19.56 -14.29
CA GLU A 670 9.35 18.87 -15.24
C GLU A 670 8.62 17.87 -16.17
N HIS A 671 7.38 17.50 -15.83
CA HIS A 671 6.54 16.59 -16.61
C HIS A 671 5.51 17.31 -17.49
N CYS A 672 5.60 18.63 -17.63
CA CYS A 672 4.74 19.39 -18.53
C CYS A 672 4.86 18.88 -19.98
N LEU A 673 3.75 18.86 -20.72
CA LEU A 673 3.60 18.33 -22.08
C LEU A 673 3.92 16.83 -22.24
N ARG A 674 4.03 16.09 -21.14
CA ARG A 674 4.26 14.64 -21.16
C ARG A 674 3.08 13.90 -20.52
N PRO A 675 2.79 12.65 -20.95
CA PRO A 675 1.82 11.82 -20.26
C PRO A 675 2.15 11.65 -18.77
N PHE A 676 1.13 11.62 -17.91
CA PHE A 676 1.33 11.34 -16.49
C PHE A 676 2.06 10.00 -16.29
N PRO A 677 3.15 9.94 -15.50
CA PRO A 677 3.99 8.74 -15.42
C PRO A 677 3.30 7.62 -14.64
N ALA A 678 3.47 6.37 -15.09
CA ALA A 678 2.91 5.20 -14.41
C ALA A 678 3.41 5.01 -12.96
N ARG A 679 4.60 5.54 -12.64
CA ARG A 679 5.13 5.58 -11.28
C ARG A 679 5.16 7.04 -10.81
N GLY A 680 4.46 7.33 -9.71
CA GLY A 680 4.40 8.68 -9.17
C GLY A 680 3.33 9.59 -9.80
N GLY A 681 2.64 9.16 -10.88
CA GLY A 681 1.62 9.96 -11.55
C GLY A 681 0.47 10.40 -10.64
N ALA A 682 0.02 9.56 -9.71
CA ALA A 682 -1.01 9.95 -8.74
C ALA A 682 -0.57 11.10 -7.82
N LYS A 683 0.72 11.15 -7.44
CA LYS A 683 1.27 12.24 -6.64
C LYS A 683 1.38 13.52 -7.47
N LEU A 684 1.80 13.39 -8.73
CA LEU A 684 1.86 14.51 -9.67
C LEU A 684 0.47 15.08 -9.96
N PHE A 685 -0.52 14.21 -10.18
CA PHE A 685 -1.92 14.61 -10.39
C PHE A 685 -2.49 15.35 -9.18
N ARG A 686 -2.22 14.85 -7.97
CA ARG A 686 -2.51 15.58 -6.73
C ARG A 686 -1.88 16.96 -6.72
N ALA A 687 -0.57 17.04 -6.93
CA ALA A 687 0.16 18.31 -6.90
C ALA A 687 -0.30 19.29 -8.01
N SER A 688 -0.79 18.76 -9.13
CA SER A 688 -1.25 19.58 -10.25
C SER A 688 -2.61 20.24 -9.97
N PHE A 689 -3.52 19.55 -9.27
CA PHE A 689 -4.93 19.96 -9.23
C PHE A 689 -5.49 20.17 -7.83
N CYS A 690 -5.05 19.43 -6.81
CA CYS A 690 -5.62 19.51 -5.46
C CYS A 690 -4.59 19.02 -4.42
N PRO A 691 -3.61 19.86 -4.04
CA PRO A 691 -2.50 19.48 -3.16
C PRO A 691 -2.97 19.18 -1.73
N GLY A 692 -3.92 19.96 -1.20
CA GLY A 692 -4.45 19.82 0.15
C GLY A 692 -5.59 18.80 0.28
N LYS A 693 -5.91 18.40 1.52
CA LYS A 693 -7.10 17.61 1.84
C LYS A 693 -8.05 18.41 2.71
N VAL A 694 -9.30 18.60 2.26
CA VAL A 694 -10.36 19.15 3.10
C VAL A 694 -10.67 18.18 4.23
N THR A 695 -10.81 18.73 5.44
CA THR A 695 -11.18 17.97 6.64
C THR A 695 -12.43 18.58 7.26
N VAL A 696 -13.15 17.80 8.08
CA VAL A 696 -14.40 18.16 8.75
C VAL A 696 -14.33 19.49 9.52
N PHE A 697 -13.15 19.83 10.04
CA PHE A 697 -12.89 21.06 10.80
C PHE A 697 -12.07 22.10 10.01
N GLY A 698 -11.84 21.87 8.72
CA GLY A 698 -11.01 22.71 7.85
C GLY A 698 -11.77 23.35 6.69
N VAL A 699 -13.10 23.28 6.72
CA VAL A 699 -13.98 23.82 5.67
C VAL A 699 -13.85 25.35 5.56
N GLU A 700 -13.65 26.07 6.67
CA GLU A 700 -13.47 27.53 6.69
C GLU A 700 -12.10 28.02 6.16
N LYS A 701 -11.02 27.23 6.29
CA LYS A 701 -9.63 27.66 5.96
C LYS A 701 -9.17 27.29 4.55
N HIS A 702 -9.85 26.34 3.91
CA HIS A 702 -9.51 25.86 2.59
C HIS A 702 -10.79 25.66 1.79
N ASN A 703 -11.17 26.70 1.05
CA ASN A 703 -11.92 26.46 -0.18
C ASN A 703 -11.10 25.46 -0.99
N GLN A 704 -11.76 24.42 -1.50
CA GLN A 704 -11.09 23.33 -2.19
C GLN A 704 -10.66 23.80 -3.58
N ASP A 705 -9.71 24.75 -3.62
CA ASP A 705 -9.30 25.41 -4.86
C ASP A 705 -8.68 24.39 -5.79
N ILE A 706 -9.29 24.28 -6.96
CA ILE A 706 -8.83 23.41 -8.03
C ILE A 706 -7.80 24.19 -8.81
N TYR A 707 -6.53 23.88 -8.56
CA TYR A 707 -5.42 24.46 -9.30
C TYR A 707 -5.42 23.96 -10.74
N ASN A 708 -4.88 24.75 -11.67
CA ASN A 708 -4.80 24.38 -13.09
C ASN A 708 -6.16 23.92 -13.68
N GLN A 709 -7.24 24.58 -13.26
CA GLN A 709 -8.63 24.22 -13.56
C GLN A 709 -8.87 23.90 -15.03
N THR A 710 -8.42 24.77 -15.95
CA THR A 710 -8.61 24.61 -17.40
C THR A 710 -8.07 23.28 -17.92
N HIS A 711 -6.88 22.87 -17.48
CA HIS A 711 -6.26 21.61 -17.91
C HIS A 711 -7.00 20.38 -17.38
N LEU A 712 -7.59 20.49 -16.19
CA LEU A 712 -8.40 19.42 -15.64
C LEU A 712 -9.75 19.33 -16.36
N SER A 713 -10.43 20.45 -16.61
CA SER A 713 -11.68 20.51 -17.35
C SER A 713 -11.52 19.91 -18.75
N GLU A 714 -10.43 20.22 -19.47
CA GLU A 714 -10.15 19.59 -20.77
C GLU A 714 -10.04 18.06 -20.72
N LEU A 715 -9.50 17.51 -19.63
CA LEU A 715 -9.41 16.07 -19.43
C LEU A 715 -10.79 15.48 -19.09
N ILE A 716 -11.60 16.18 -18.31
CA ILE A 716 -12.96 15.77 -17.94
C ILE A 716 -13.88 15.82 -19.16
N ASP A 717 -13.94 16.95 -19.87
CA ASP A 717 -14.83 17.22 -21.01
C ASP A 717 -14.74 16.18 -22.14
N LYS A 718 -13.55 15.59 -22.34
CA LYS A 718 -13.32 14.57 -23.37
C LYS A 718 -13.54 13.14 -22.88
N THR A 719 -13.74 12.93 -21.59
CA THR A 719 -13.70 11.58 -20.98
C THR A 719 -14.97 11.22 -20.23
N ILE A 720 -15.54 12.17 -19.51
CA ILE A 720 -16.62 11.95 -18.54
C ILE A 720 -17.89 12.65 -19.04
N ILE A 721 -19.02 11.96 -18.99
CA ILE A 721 -20.35 12.57 -19.09
C ILE A 721 -21.01 12.46 -17.72
N THR A 722 -21.30 13.60 -17.11
CA THR A 722 -21.96 13.70 -15.81
C THR A 722 -23.41 14.14 -16.00
N ARG A 723 -24.35 13.44 -15.35
CA ARG A 723 -25.79 13.75 -15.40
C ARG A 723 -26.43 13.52 -14.04
N LYS A 724 -27.21 14.48 -13.56
CA LYS A 724 -28.08 14.32 -12.39
C LYS A 724 -29.31 13.47 -12.77
N PHE A 725 -29.91 12.81 -11.78
CA PHE A 725 -31.10 11.99 -11.96
C PHE A 725 -32.30 12.84 -12.43
N LYS A 726 -32.44 14.05 -11.86
CA LYS A 726 -33.49 15.01 -12.25
C LYS A 726 -33.47 15.35 -13.76
N GLU A 727 -32.30 15.33 -14.40
CA GLU A 727 -32.19 15.57 -15.85
C GLU A 727 -32.84 14.46 -16.70
N PHE A 728 -32.87 13.22 -16.19
CA PHE A 728 -33.51 12.09 -16.87
C PHE A 728 -34.98 11.92 -16.49
N ALA A 729 -35.30 12.18 -15.22
CA ALA A 729 -36.56 11.80 -14.61
C ALA A 729 -37.53 12.97 -14.41
N GLY A 730 -37.05 14.21 -14.49
CA GLY A 730 -37.74 15.40 -13.97
C GLY A 730 -37.68 15.47 -12.43
N ASP A 731 -38.49 16.34 -11.84
CA ASP A 731 -38.65 16.46 -10.38
C ASP A 731 -39.50 15.30 -9.85
N LYS A 732 -38.86 14.14 -9.66
CA LYS A 732 -39.46 12.96 -9.00
C LYS A 732 -39.18 12.87 -7.51
N TYR A 733 -38.29 13.72 -7.00
CA TYR A 733 -37.97 13.76 -5.58
C TYR A 733 -37.51 15.15 -5.12
N GLU A 734 -37.73 15.41 -3.84
CA GLU A 734 -37.29 16.60 -3.12
C GLU A 734 -36.58 16.19 -1.82
N ILE A 735 -35.55 16.96 -1.44
CA ILE A 735 -34.83 16.81 -0.18
C ILE A 735 -35.32 17.93 0.73
N ILE A 736 -35.81 17.57 1.93
CA ILE A 736 -36.34 18.52 2.90
C ILE A 736 -35.51 18.42 4.17
N ASN A 737 -34.90 19.53 4.59
CA ASN A 737 -34.10 19.58 5.80
C ASN A 737 -34.93 20.02 7.01
N TYR A 738 -34.81 19.26 8.10
CA TYR A 738 -35.39 19.60 9.39
C TYR A 738 -34.30 19.66 10.45
N THR A 739 -34.20 20.82 11.08
CA THR A 739 -33.28 21.04 12.21
C THR A 739 -34.05 20.92 13.53
N VAL A 740 -33.45 20.22 14.49
CA VAL A 740 -34.03 19.94 15.80
C VAL A 740 -33.17 20.57 16.88
N ALA A 741 -33.76 21.39 17.74
CA ALA A 741 -33.07 21.91 18.92
C ALA A 741 -32.88 20.79 19.97
N PRO A 742 -31.66 20.47 20.40
CA PRO A 742 -31.43 19.44 21.42
C PRO A 742 -31.92 19.92 22.80
N LYS A 743 -32.54 19.01 23.58
CA LYS A 743 -32.94 19.28 24.97
C LYS A 743 -31.74 19.28 25.93
N GLU A 744 -31.95 19.76 27.16
CA GLU A 744 -30.90 19.89 28.19
C GLU A 744 -30.08 18.61 28.40
N GLY A 745 -30.75 17.45 28.50
CA GLY A 745 -30.09 16.14 28.62
C GLY A 745 -29.22 15.75 27.43
N GLU A 746 -29.70 16.03 26.21
CA GLU A 746 -28.97 15.76 24.97
C GLU A 746 -27.76 16.69 24.84
N ARG A 747 -27.94 17.98 25.16
CA ARG A 747 -26.86 18.98 25.24
C ARG A 747 -25.81 18.61 26.28
N ALA A 748 -26.20 18.07 27.43
CA ALA A 748 -25.30 17.66 28.49
C ALA A 748 -24.40 16.47 28.08
N VAL A 749 -24.97 15.46 27.39
CA VAL A 749 -24.18 14.36 26.79
C VAL A 749 -23.18 14.92 25.79
N TYR A 750 -23.63 15.83 24.93
CA TYR A 750 -22.79 16.44 23.91
C TYR A 750 -21.61 17.22 24.51
N ARG A 751 -21.90 18.07 25.51
CA ARG A 751 -20.90 18.84 26.27
C ARG A 751 -19.89 17.92 26.96
N THR A 752 -20.36 16.82 27.56
CA THR A 752 -19.49 15.83 28.20
C THR A 752 -18.52 15.18 27.21
N ILE A 753 -18.97 14.85 26.00
CA ILE A 753 -18.10 14.30 24.95
C ILE A 753 -17.09 15.34 24.44
N MET A 754 -17.45 16.62 24.44
CA MET A 754 -16.56 17.70 24.00
C MET A 754 -15.49 18.01 25.05
N GLU A 755 -15.91 18.25 26.29
CA GLU A 755 -15.05 18.78 27.37
C GLU A 755 -14.35 17.66 28.16
N LYS A 756 -15.03 16.53 28.37
CA LYS A 756 -14.57 15.44 29.26
C LYS A 756 -14.31 14.14 28.51
N PHE A 757 -13.98 14.21 27.22
CA PHE A 757 -13.74 13.03 26.37
C PHE A 757 -12.75 12.03 26.98
N HIS A 758 -11.67 12.52 27.60
CA HIS A 758 -10.64 11.67 28.19
C HIS A 758 -11.16 10.85 29.38
N GLU A 759 -12.12 11.37 30.13
CA GLU A 759 -12.74 10.70 31.27
C GLU A 759 -13.74 9.63 30.83
N ILE A 760 -14.42 9.83 29.69
CA ILE A 760 -15.42 8.86 29.22
C ILE A 760 -14.89 7.88 28.18
N LEU A 761 -13.65 8.05 27.70
CA LEU A 761 -13.05 7.26 26.63
C LEU A 761 -13.15 5.74 26.89
N TYR A 762 -12.83 5.32 28.11
CA TYR A 762 -12.78 3.91 28.50
C TYR A 762 -14.18 3.27 28.66
N LEU A 763 -15.24 4.07 28.77
CA LEU A 763 -16.61 3.58 28.83
C LEU A 763 -17.09 3.06 27.46
N TYR A 764 -16.50 3.58 26.37
CA TYR A 764 -16.96 3.30 25.00
C TYR A 764 -15.94 2.58 24.14
N PHE A 765 -14.65 2.66 24.47
CA PHE A 765 -13.59 2.05 23.69
C PHE A 765 -12.62 1.28 24.57
N ASN A 766 -12.23 0.09 24.12
CA ASN A 766 -11.21 -0.69 24.81
C ASN A 766 -9.86 0.06 24.77
N PRO A 767 -9.13 0.10 25.91
CA PRO A 767 -7.80 0.69 25.97
C PRO A 767 -6.86 -0.07 25.04
N MET A 768 -6.10 0.66 24.22
CA MET A 768 -5.11 0.05 23.34
C MET A 768 -3.76 -0.10 24.06
N THR A 769 -3.05 -1.19 23.79
CA THR A 769 -1.67 -1.40 24.26
C THR A 769 -0.69 -0.33 23.73
N ASP A 770 -0.96 0.25 22.56
CA ASP A 770 -0.14 1.28 21.93
C ASP A 770 -0.69 2.69 22.22
N LYS A 771 -0.13 3.35 23.24
CA LYS A 771 -0.50 4.73 23.66
C LYS A 771 -0.33 5.77 22.54
N ARG A 772 0.57 5.55 21.58
CA ARG A 772 0.80 6.47 20.46
C ARG A 772 -0.29 6.31 19.40
N LYS A 773 -0.70 5.10 19.06
CA LYS A 773 -1.88 4.85 18.21
C LYS A 773 -3.16 5.33 18.87
N GLU A 774 -3.31 5.10 20.17
CA GLU A 774 -4.45 5.60 20.93
C GLU A 774 -4.55 7.13 20.82
N SER A 775 -3.43 7.85 21.01
CA SER A 775 -3.37 9.30 20.84
C SER A 775 -3.76 9.77 19.42
N HIS A 776 -3.29 9.08 18.37
CA HIS A 776 -3.67 9.39 16.99
C HIS A 776 -5.14 9.12 16.66
N LEU A 777 -5.80 8.21 17.40
CA LEU A 777 -7.20 7.84 17.20
C LEU A 777 -8.16 8.62 18.09
N LYS A 778 -7.68 9.39 19.07
CA LYS A 778 -8.52 10.16 20.01
C LYS A 778 -9.55 11.03 19.29
N ILE A 779 -9.11 11.85 18.33
CA ILE A 779 -10.02 12.73 17.56
C ILE A 779 -11.06 11.92 16.78
N ALA A 780 -10.63 10.84 16.12
CA ALA A 780 -11.55 9.99 15.35
C ALA A 780 -12.60 9.30 16.25
N ARG A 781 -12.20 8.87 17.45
CA ARG A 781 -13.10 8.27 18.47
C ARG A 781 -14.04 9.31 19.07
N GLN A 782 -13.57 10.52 19.35
CA GLN A 782 -14.40 11.62 19.85
C GLN A 782 -15.49 11.97 18.84
N ILE A 783 -15.10 12.15 17.58
CA ILE A 783 -16.01 12.33 16.45
C ILE A 783 -17.06 11.20 16.34
N GLN A 784 -16.64 9.93 16.50
CA GLN A 784 -17.56 8.79 16.47
C GLN A 784 -18.60 8.85 17.59
N LEU A 785 -18.22 9.29 18.80
CA LEU A 785 -19.16 9.49 19.89
C LEU A 785 -20.09 10.67 19.66
N LEU A 786 -19.60 11.78 19.09
CA LEU A 786 -20.44 12.93 18.75
C LEU A 786 -21.53 12.56 17.75
N ILE A 787 -21.22 11.75 16.73
CA ILE A 787 -22.25 11.21 15.81
C ILE A 787 -23.21 10.29 16.54
N LYS A 788 -22.69 9.39 17.40
CA LYS A 788 -23.55 8.49 18.18
C LYS A 788 -24.52 9.26 19.08
N ALA A 789 -24.08 10.36 19.68
CA ALA A 789 -24.90 11.24 20.51
C ALA A 789 -26.00 11.95 19.72
N CYS A 790 -25.81 12.19 18.41
CA CYS A 790 -26.85 12.75 17.54
C CYS A 790 -27.97 11.75 17.19
N SER A 791 -27.80 10.47 17.55
CA SER A 791 -28.73 9.40 17.19
C SER A 791 -29.34 8.70 18.40
N VAL A 792 -28.52 8.36 19.40
CA VAL A 792 -28.97 7.64 20.61
C VAL A 792 -28.41 8.26 21.91
N PRO A 793 -28.64 9.57 22.17
CA PRO A 793 -28.08 10.25 23.34
C PRO A 793 -28.56 9.64 24.66
N HIS A 794 -29.84 9.24 24.74
CA HIS A 794 -30.44 8.56 25.89
C HIS A 794 -29.80 7.23 26.30
N LYS A 795 -29.00 6.60 25.43
CA LYS A 795 -28.23 5.37 25.74
C LYS A 795 -26.81 5.67 26.20
N MET A 796 -26.43 6.94 26.33
CA MET A 796 -25.08 7.37 26.70
C MET A 796 -25.00 7.75 28.18
N SER A 797 -23.83 7.53 28.78
CA SER A 797 -23.53 7.89 30.16
C SER A 797 -23.62 9.41 30.34
N GLY A 798 -24.30 9.84 31.40
CA GLY A 798 -24.52 11.26 31.69
C GLY A 798 -25.80 11.86 31.08
N TYR A 799 -26.58 11.10 30.32
CA TYR A 799 -27.90 11.55 29.87
C TYR A 799 -28.91 11.62 31.02
N HIS A 800 -29.75 12.65 31.01
CA HIS A 800 -30.88 12.82 31.91
C HIS A 800 -32.08 13.41 31.13
N GLY A 801 -33.31 13.07 31.50
CA GLY A 801 -34.51 13.55 30.82
C GLY A 801 -35.34 12.43 30.19
N ASP A 802 -36.04 12.73 29.10
CA ASP A 802 -37.05 11.85 28.49
C ASP A 802 -36.46 10.53 27.97
N SER A 803 -37.29 9.47 27.94
CA SER A 803 -36.89 8.12 27.52
C SER A 803 -36.48 8.00 26.05
N TYR A 804 -36.97 8.91 25.19
CA TYR A 804 -36.64 8.97 23.78
C TYR A 804 -36.13 10.37 23.38
N PRO A 805 -35.17 10.45 22.44
CA PRO A 805 -34.57 11.71 22.00
C PRO A 805 -35.55 12.58 21.22
N GLU A 806 -35.30 13.89 21.13
CA GLU A 806 -36.20 14.84 20.48
C GLU A 806 -36.38 14.55 18.99
N LYS A 807 -35.34 14.04 18.30
CA LYS A 807 -35.45 13.53 16.92
C LYS A 807 -36.48 12.41 16.78
N ALA A 808 -36.50 11.46 17.70
CA ALA A 808 -37.48 10.36 17.66
C ALA A 808 -38.91 10.89 17.84
N LYS A 809 -39.09 11.88 18.71
CA LYS A 809 -40.39 12.55 18.90
C LYS A 809 -40.82 13.34 17.68
N LEU A 810 -39.92 14.06 17.02
CA LEU A 810 -40.23 14.74 15.76
C LEU A 810 -40.67 13.74 14.68
N ILE A 811 -39.93 12.65 14.50
CA ILE A 811 -40.31 11.56 13.58
C ILE A 811 -41.67 11.00 13.96
N GLY A 812 -41.94 10.78 15.25
CA GLY A 812 -43.25 10.35 15.74
C GLY A 812 -44.36 11.34 15.39
N ARG A 813 -44.16 12.65 15.61
CA ARG A 813 -45.13 13.69 15.22
C ARG A 813 -45.41 13.63 13.71
N LYS A 814 -44.37 13.53 12.88
CA LYS A 814 -44.52 13.42 11.42
C LYS A 814 -45.27 12.17 11.00
N LEU A 815 -44.92 10.99 11.53
CA LEU A 815 -45.63 9.73 11.25
C LEU A 815 -47.10 9.74 11.65
N ARG A 816 -47.48 10.57 12.64
CA ARG A 816 -48.85 10.68 13.15
C ARG A 816 -49.71 11.64 12.32
N TYR A 817 -49.15 12.78 11.92
CA TYR A 817 -49.93 13.87 11.33
C TYR A 817 -49.70 14.07 9.83
N GLU A 818 -48.49 13.78 9.33
CA GLU A 818 -48.07 14.10 7.97
C GLU A 818 -47.89 12.84 7.10
N LEU A 819 -47.12 11.84 7.59
CA LEU A 819 -46.63 10.72 6.79
C LEU A 819 -47.52 9.47 6.94
N ARG A 820 -48.67 9.46 6.26
CA ARG A 820 -49.70 8.41 6.35
C ARG A 820 -49.43 7.18 5.48
N GLY A 821 -48.64 7.32 4.40
CA GLY A 821 -48.27 6.25 3.48
C GLY A 821 -47.12 5.37 3.98
N LYS A 822 -46.47 4.65 3.07
CA LYS A 822 -45.27 3.85 3.37
C LYS A 822 -44.08 4.73 3.70
N VAL A 823 -43.39 4.43 4.81
CA VAL A 823 -42.23 5.22 5.28
C VAL A 823 -41.01 4.33 5.48
N ALA A 824 -39.84 4.78 5.02
CA ALA A 824 -38.56 4.15 5.29
C ALA A 824 -37.67 5.03 6.18
N ILE A 825 -37.15 4.48 7.27
CA ILE A 825 -36.26 5.15 8.23
C ILE A 825 -34.86 4.53 8.14
N GLY A 826 -33.90 5.35 7.69
CA GLY A 826 -32.49 4.99 7.54
C GLY A 826 -31.65 5.45 8.72
N CYS A 827 -31.30 4.52 9.61
CA CYS A 827 -30.46 4.76 10.78
C CYS A 827 -28.95 4.60 10.47
N THR A 828 -28.08 5.26 11.23
CA THR A 828 -26.61 5.13 11.06
C THR A 828 -26.00 3.96 11.84
N SER A 829 -26.68 3.47 12.89
CA SER A 829 -26.18 2.44 13.81
C SER A 829 -27.24 1.38 14.15
N LEU A 830 -26.80 0.21 14.66
CA LEU A 830 -27.72 -0.84 15.13
C LEU A 830 -28.45 -0.44 16.42
N ASP A 831 -27.84 0.37 17.27
CA ASP A 831 -28.44 0.88 18.51
C ASP A 831 -29.65 1.78 18.21
N ALA A 832 -29.54 2.59 17.15
CA ALA A 832 -30.61 3.44 16.64
C ALA A 832 -31.74 2.60 16.03
N VAL A 833 -31.42 1.58 15.21
CA VAL A 833 -32.43 0.64 14.69
C VAL A 833 -33.21 -0.03 15.82
N ALA A 834 -32.52 -0.46 16.89
CA ALA A 834 -33.17 -1.05 18.06
C ALA A 834 -34.08 -0.05 18.78
N MET A 835 -33.62 1.20 18.99
CA MET A 835 -34.42 2.26 19.59
C MET A 835 -35.68 2.55 18.76
N TYR A 836 -35.56 2.79 17.45
CA TYR A 836 -36.73 3.04 16.60
C TYR A 836 -37.66 1.84 16.53
N GLN A 837 -37.13 0.62 16.55
CA GLN A 837 -37.97 -0.58 16.62
C GLN A 837 -38.83 -0.61 17.90
N GLU A 838 -38.26 -0.24 19.05
CA GLU A 838 -38.98 -0.16 20.34
C GLU A 838 -40.01 0.99 20.31
N PHE A 839 -39.55 2.20 19.97
CA PHE A 839 -40.38 3.40 19.89
C PHE A 839 -41.60 3.22 18.99
N LEU A 840 -41.42 2.66 17.79
CA LEU A 840 -42.50 2.51 16.82
C LEU A 840 -43.48 1.40 17.19
N LYS A 841 -43.03 0.33 17.84
CA LYS A 841 -43.94 -0.71 18.34
C LYS A 841 -44.85 -0.18 19.44
N GLU A 842 -44.31 0.67 20.31
CA GLU A 842 -45.05 1.28 21.41
C GLU A 842 -46.04 2.34 20.92
N HIS A 843 -45.61 3.22 20.01
CA HIS A 843 -46.39 4.41 19.63
C HIS A 843 -47.25 4.25 18.37
N PHE A 844 -46.95 3.25 17.52
CA PHE A 844 -47.65 2.97 16.26
C PHE A 844 -47.96 1.47 16.06
N PRO A 845 -48.59 0.79 17.04
CA PRO A 845 -48.85 -0.66 16.95
C PRO A 845 -49.77 -1.05 15.79
N GLN A 846 -50.55 -0.10 15.27
CA GLN A 846 -51.48 -0.31 14.16
C GLN A 846 -50.79 -0.36 12.79
N ARG A 847 -49.57 0.18 12.68
CA ARG A 847 -48.83 0.22 11.41
C ARG A 847 -47.87 -0.97 11.33
N PRO A 848 -47.89 -1.78 10.25
CA PRO A 848 -46.98 -2.92 10.11
C PRO A 848 -45.49 -2.49 10.13
N LEU A 849 -44.72 -2.97 11.10
CA LEU A 849 -43.29 -2.63 11.25
C LEU A 849 -42.38 -3.73 10.65
N PHE A 850 -41.50 -3.32 9.76
CA PHE A 850 -40.49 -4.18 9.14
C PHE A 850 -39.09 -3.71 9.55
N VAL A 851 -38.26 -4.61 10.07
CA VAL A 851 -36.91 -4.27 10.53
C VAL A 851 -35.86 -5.09 9.79
N ILE A 852 -34.89 -4.41 9.17
CA ILE A 852 -33.78 -5.05 8.47
C ILE A 852 -32.47 -4.70 9.17
N ARG A 853 -31.77 -5.73 9.66
CA ARG A 853 -30.45 -5.62 10.29
C ARG A 853 -29.37 -6.15 9.33
N GLY A 854 -28.13 -5.68 9.49
CA GLY A 854 -27.02 -6.00 8.58
C GLY A 854 -26.64 -7.49 8.50
N ASN A 855 -26.99 -8.29 9.52
CA ASN A 855 -26.74 -9.73 9.60
C ASN A 855 -27.86 -10.59 8.96
N VAL A 856 -28.94 -9.99 8.46
CA VAL A 856 -30.03 -10.72 7.81
C VAL A 856 -29.60 -11.19 6.42
N GLY A 857 -29.70 -12.50 6.18
CA GLY A 857 -29.37 -13.12 4.90
C GLY A 857 -30.22 -12.60 3.74
N PHE A 858 -29.64 -12.64 2.54
CA PHE A 858 -30.19 -12.01 1.34
C PHE A 858 -31.65 -12.43 1.00
N LYS A 859 -31.93 -13.74 1.00
CA LYS A 859 -33.28 -14.26 0.69
C LYS A 859 -34.33 -13.79 1.69
N THR A 860 -33.98 -13.72 2.97
CA THR A 860 -34.88 -13.26 4.04
C THR A 860 -35.16 -11.78 3.90
N ARG A 861 -34.15 -10.98 3.54
CA ARG A 861 -34.29 -9.55 3.28
C ARG A 861 -35.28 -9.29 2.13
N GLN A 862 -35.15 -10.02 1.02
CA GLN A 862 -36.06 -9.88 -0.12
C GLN A 862 -37.50 -10.18 0.30
N ARG A 863 -37.73 -11.30 1.01
CA ARG A 863 -39.08 -11.65 1.51
C ARG A 863 -39.71 -10.59 2.41
N LEU A 864 -38.91 -9.93 3.26
CA LEU A 864 -39.41 -8.84 4.12
C LEU A 864 -39.83 -7.63 3.29
N LEU A 865 -39.07 -7.29 2.24
CA LEU A 865 -39.37 -6.18 1.36
C LEU A 865 -40.56 -6.47 0.45
N ASP A 866 -40.69 -7.71 -0.04
CA ASP A 866 -41.88 -8.14 -0.79
C ASP A 866 -43.16 -8.10 0.07
N LYS A 867 -43.05 -8.33 1.38
CA LYS A 867 -44.17 -8.15 2.33
C LYS A 867 -44.47 -6.68 2.58
N PHE A 868 -43.44 -5.86 2.77
CA PHE A 868 -43.58 -4.41 2.92
C PHE A 868 -44.27 -3.77 1.71
N GLU A 869 -43.87 -4.15 0.49
CA GLU A 869 -44.48 -3.71 -0.77
C GLU A 869 -46.00 -3.95 -0.83
N LYS A 870 -46.48 -5.04 -0.21
CA LYS A 870 -47.91 -5.39 -0.18
C LYS A 870 -48.73 -4.62 0.87
N THR A 871 -48.08 -3.85 1.76
CA THR A 871 -48.80 -3.04 2.74
C THR A 871 -49.29 -1.72 2.14
N MET A 872 -50.17 -1.00 2.83
CA MET A 872 -50.57 0.36 2.43
C MET A 872 -49.77 1.43 3.21
N ASP A 873 -49.49 1.19 4.48
CA ASP A 873 -48.96 2.17 5.45
C ASP A 873 -47.79 1.63 6.29
N GLY A 874 -47.10 0.59 5.81
CA GLY A 874 -46.00 -0.05 6.53
C GLY A 874 -44.84 0.90 6.83
N ILE A 875 -44.10 0.60 7.91
CA ILE A 875 -42.88 1.33 8.30
C ILE A 875 -41.68 0.39 8.19
N LEU A 876 -40.66 0.80 7.43
CA LEU A 876 -39.40 0.08 7.27
C LEU A 876 -38.29 0.75 8.08
N VAL A 877 -37.69 0.05 9.03
CA VAL A 877 -36.51 0.54 9.79
C VAL A 877 -35.29 -0.30 9.46
N CYS A 878 -34.20 0.35 9.07
CA CYS A 878 -32.97 -0.35 8.75
C CYS A 878 -31.74 0.56 8.88
N THR A 879 -30.54 -0.03 8.87
CA THR A 879 -29.34 0.81 8.74
C THR A 879 -29.19 1.27 7.29
N GLN A 880 -28.72 2.50 7.07
CA GLN A 880 -28.52 3.03 5.73
C GLN A 880 -27.61 2.15 4.86
N GLN A 881 -26.67 1.39 5.46
CA GLN A 881 -25.80 0.47 4.71
C GLN A 881 -26.40 -0.93 4.49
N SER A 882 -27.49 -1.29 5.15
CA SER A 882 -28.07 -2.64 5.07
C SER A 882 -28.90 -2.89 3.80
N LEU A 883 -29.35 -1.82 3.13
CA LEU A 883 -30.04 -1.87 1.82
C LEU A 883 -29.10 -1.72 0.61
N ARG A 884 -27.79 -2.02 0.75
CA ARG A 884 -26.81 -1.97 -0.37
C ARG A 884 -27.09 -2.94 -1.52
N SER A 885 -28.00 -3.89 -1.36
CA SER A 885 -28.46 -4.81 -2.41
C SER A 885 -29.40 -4.11 -3.41
N SER A 886 -29.45 -4.55 -4.66
CA SER A 886 -30.33 -4.02 -5.74
C SER A 886 -31.82 -4.33 -5.55
N VAL A 887 -32.30 -4.05 -4.34
CA VAL A 887 -33.72 -3.97 -4.00
C VAL A 887 -34.27 -2.69 -4.61
N ASN A 888 -35.46 -2.81 -5.18
CA ASN A 888 -36.27 -1.71 -5.66
C ASN A 888 -37.54 -1.68 -4.82
N VAL A 889 -37.87 -0.53 -4.24
CA VAL A 889 -39.09 -0.36 -3.44
C VAL A 889 -39.80 0.93 -3.85
N PRO A 890 -40.30 1.02 -5.10
CA PRO A 890 -40.78 2.28 -5.66
C PRO A 890 -42.07 2.77 -5.01
N SER A 891 -42.82 1.90 -4.30
CA SER A 891 -44.07 2.29 -3.64
C SER A 891 -43.89 3.08 -2.34
N CYS A 892 -42.65 3.23 -1.85
CA CYS A 892 -42.36 4.06 -0.68
C CYS A 892 -42.20 5.52 -1.10
N GLU A 893 -43.02 6.41 -0.54
CA GLU A 893 -43.06 7.84 -0.89
C GLU A 893 -42.16 8.68 0.02
N ASP A 894 -42.09 8.33 1.31
CA ASP A 894 -41.41 9.10 2.32
C ASP A 894 -40.18 8.36 2.88
N ILE A 895 -39.02 9.01 2.82
CA ILE A 895 -37.74 8.47 3.27
C ILE A 895 -37.15 9.39 4.33
N ILE A 896 -36.91 8.87 5.52
CA ILE A 896 -36.32 9.61 6.65
C ILE A 896 -34.85 9.19 6.82
N ILE A 897 -33.95 10.17 6.69
CA ILE A 897 -32.55 10.08 7.08
C ILE A 897 -32.40 10.68 8.47
N GLU A 898 -32.36 9.80 9.47
CA GLU A 898 -32.36 10.18 10.88
C GLU A 898 -31.05 10.84 11.34
N SER A 899 -29.94 10.48 10.71
CA SER A 899 -28.63 11.07 10.98
C SER A 899 -27.75 10.97 9.74
N LEU A 900 -26.89 11.97 9.54
CA LEU A 900 -26.06 12.11 8.35
C LEU A 900 -24.84 11.17 8.38
N LEU A 901 -24.46 10.67 7.21
CA LEU A 901 -23.18 9.98 7.00
C LEU A 901 -22.13 10.94 6.41
N TRP A 902 -20.85 10.62 6.62
CA TRP A 902 -19.68 11.32 6.06
C TRP A 902 -19.61 11.49 4.53
N ASN A 903 -20.53 10.86 3.79
CA ASN A 903 -20.45 10.70 2.34
C ASN A 903 -21.86 10.67 1.74
N ILE A 904 -22.18 11.69 0.93
CA ILE A 904 -23.44 11.82 0.18
C ILE A 904 -23.72 10.60 -0.68
N PRO A 905 -22.79 10.11 -1.53
CA PRO A 905 -23.03 8.92 -2.34
C PRO A 905 -23.58 7.72 -1.56
N ARG A 906 -23.20 7.55 -0.28
CA ARG A 906 -23.75 6.48 0.57
C ARG A 906 -25.19 6.72 1.02
N MET A 907 -25.56 7.97 1.30
CA MET A 907 -26.94 8.34 1.62
C MET A 907 -27.81 8.22 0.36
N GLU A 908 -27.31 8.70 -0.78
CA GLU A 908 -27.91 8.48 -2.10
C GLU A 908 -28.12 7.00 -2.41
N GLN A 909 -27.11 6.17 -2.15
CA GLN A 909 -27.22 4.71 -2.32
C GLN A 909 -28.36 4.09 -1.52
N PHE A 910 -28.78 4.74 -0.43
CA PHE A 910 -29.91 4.32 0.37
C PHE A 910 -31.24 4.86 -0.18
N TYR A 911 -31.41 6.17 -0.35
CA TYR A 911 -32.71 6.70 -0.75
C TYR A 911 -33.05 6.45 -2.24
N PHE A 912 -32.05 6.31 -3.13
CA PHE A 912 -32.27 5.83 -4.51
C PHE A 912 -32.61 4.32 -4.59
N ARG A 913 -32.91 3.65 -3.47
CA ARG A 913 -33.61 2.35 -3.46
C ARG A 913 -35.13 2.52 -3.62
N PHE A 914 -35.62 3.70 -3.28
CA PHE A 914 -37.04 4.07 -3.31
C PHE A 914 -37.37 5.01 -4.48
N ILE A 915 -36.34 5.69 -5.04
CA ILE A 915 -36.47 6.62 -6.17
C ILE A 915 -35.98 5.96 -7.47
N ARG A 916 -36.84 5.91 -8.50
CA ARG A 916 -36.56 5.36 -9.84
C ARG A 916 -37.25 6.10 -10.97
N LEU A 917 -36.82 5.80 -12.20
CA LEU A 917 -37.42 6.34 -13.43
C LEU A 917 -38.88 5.92 -13.60
N ASP A 918 -39.28 4.75 -13.10
CA ASP A 918 -40.64 4.21 -13.14
C ASP A 918 -41.48 4.55 -11.89
N SER A 919 -40.94 5.31 -10.94
CA SER A 919 -41.69 5.80 -9.78
C SER A 919 -42.84 6.72 -10.22
N GLU A 920 -44.06 6.43 -9.74
CA GLU A 920 -45.29 7.22 -9.95
C GLU A 920 -45.48 8.20 -8.78
N GLY A 921 -45.37 9.52 -9.00
CA GLY A 921 -45.52 10.57 -7.98
C GLY A 921 -44.19 11.17 -7.46
N MET A 922 -44.29 12.10 -6.50
CA MET A 922 -43.14 12.78 -5.87
C MET A 922 -42.65 11.99 -4.64
N ARG A 923 -41.33 11.87 -4.44
CA ARG A 923 -40.73 11.26 -3.24
C ARG A 923 -40.12 12.33 -2.36
N HIS A 924 -40.30 12.22 -1.05
CA HIS A 924 -39.74 13.17 -0.09
C HIS A 924 -38.63 12.51 0.71
N VAL A 925 -37.44 13.12 0.70
CA VAL A 925 -36.29 12.68 1.48
C VAL A 925 -36.05 13.66 2.61
N TYR A 926 -36.44 13.27 3.82
CA TYR A 926 -36.35 14.09 5.03
C TYR A 926 -34.99 13.90 5.71
N TYR A 927 -34.18 14.94 5.78
CA TYR A 927 -32.95 14.97 6.54
C TYR A 927 -33.21 15.58 7.91
N ILE A 928 -32.96 14.82 8.98
CA ILE A 928 -33.22 15.28 10.34
C ILE A 928 -31.90 15.47 11.07
N THR A 929 -31.57 16.72 11.38
CA THR A 929 -30.28 17.11 11.98
C THR A 929 -30.50 17.83 13.31
N TYR A 930 -29.55 17.71 14.25
CA TYR A 930 -29.53 18.55 15.45
C TYR A 930 -28.85 19.89 15.18
N GLU A 931 -29.43 20.97 15.72
CA GLU A 931 -28.76 22.26 15.90
C GLU A 931 -27.54 22.09 16.81
N ASP A 932 -26.54 22.97 16.65
CA ASP A 932 -25.36 22.99 17.51
C ASP A 932 -24.70 21.60 17.61
N SER A 933 -24.52 20.93 16.47
CA SER A 933 -24.03 19.55 16.46
C SER A 933 -23.11 19.27 15.28
N ILE A 934 -22.38 18.15 15.36
CA ILE A 934 -21.40 17.74 14.34
C ILE A 934 -22.10 17.45 13.02
N GLU A 935 -23.42 17.25 13.03
CA GLU A 935 -24.22 17.12 11.83
C GLU A 935 -24.22 18.41 10.99
N GLN A 936 -24.05 19.60 11.58
CA GLN A 936 -23.84 20.85 10.84
C GLN A 936 -22.49 20.84 10.11
N ASN A 937 -21.40 20.42 10.76
CA ASN A 937 -20.11 20.22 10.09
C ASN A 937 -20.15 19.13 9.01
N LEU A 938 -20.91 18.06 9.25
CA LEU A 938 -21.13 17.02 8.23
C LEU A 938 -21.89 17.59 7.04
N MET A 939 -22.89 18.43 7.28
CA MET A 939 -23.67 19.09 6.22
C MET A 939 -22.80 20.06 5.41
N ALA A 940 -22.00 20.90 6.05
CA ALA A 940 -21.06 21.78 5.35
C ALA A 940 -20.03 20.98 4.52
N LEU A 941 -19.52 19.87 5.07
CA LEU A 941 -18.64 18.96 4.33
C LEU A 941 -19.35 18.28 3.14
N VAL A 942 -20.64 17.99 3.27
CA VAL A 942 -21.50 17.47 2.20
C VAL A 942 -21.59 18.51 1.08
N LEU A 943 -21.95 19.75 1.38
CA LEU A 943 -22.07 20.82 0.38
C LEU A 943 -20.74 21.10 -0.35
N ALA A 944 -19.63 21.14 0.38
CA ALA A 944 -18.30 21.29 -0.22
C ALA A 944 -17.95 20.16 -1.21
N LYS A 945 -18.46 18.95 -0.98
CA LYS A 945 -18.27 17.82 -1.91
C LYS A 945 -19.17 17.90 -3.13
N GLU A 946 -20.38 18.43 -3.00
CA GLU A 946 -21.26 18.60 -4.16
C GLU A 946 -20.72 19.66 -5.12
N ARG A 947 -20.06 20.70 -4.59
CA ARG A 947 -19.30 21.67 -5.39
C ARG A 947 -18.25 21.01 -6.29
N LEU A 948 -17.58 19.94 -5.83
CA LEU A 948 -16.67 19.16 -6.67
C LEU A 948 -17.40 18.37 -7.76
N ASN A 949 -18.56 17.80 -7.46
CA ASN A 949 -19.36 17.06 -8.45
C ASN A 949 -19.88 18.01 -9.55
N GLU A 950 -20.36 19.20 -9.18
CA GLU A 950 -20.74 20.25 -10.13
C GLU A 950 -19.55 20.73 -10.97
N PHE A 951 -18.36 20.84 -10.39
CA PHE A 951 -17.15 21.11 -11.16
C PHE A 951 -16.88 20.03 -12.22
N VAL A 952 -17.01 18.74 -11.88
CA VAL A 952 -16.87 17.63 -12.84
C VAL A 952 -17.94 17.65 -13.93
N LYS A 953 -19.09 18.29 -13.67
CA LYS A 953 -20.18 18.44 -14.63
C LYS A 953 -19.98 19.63 -15.57
N ASN A 954 -19.73 20.81 -15.02
CA ASN A 954 -19.79 22.07 -15.76
C ASN A 954 -18.39 22.65 -16.08
N GLY A 955 -17.33 22.05 -15.53
CA GLY A 955 -15.95 22.53 -15.66
C GLY A 955 -15.71 23.88 -14.97
N LYS A 956 -16.71 24.40 -14.24
CA LYS A 956 -16.74 25.66 -13.52
C LYS A 956 -17.07 25.40 -12.05
N ILE A 957 -16.50 26.24 -11.20
CA ILE A 957 -16.80 26.25 -9.77
C ILE A 957 -18.12 27.02 -9.63
N THR A 958 -19.16 26.36 -9.13
CA THR A 958 -20.44 26.99 -8.78
C THR A 958 -20.30 27.82 -7.50
N GLU A 959 -21.07 28.90 -7.40
CA GLU A 959 -21.14 29.70 -6.17
C GLU A 959 -21.77 28.88 -5.05
N GLU A 960 -21.36 29.14 -3.80
CA GLU A 960 -21.84 28.37 -2.66
C GLU A 960 -23.34 28.54 -2.43
N SER A 961 -23.89 29.74 -2.69
CA SER A 961 -25.32 30.08 -2.59
C SER A 961 -26.22 29.14 -3.40
N ASP A 962 -25.84 28.82 -4.64
CA ASP A 962 -26.63 27.96 -5.53
C ASP A 962 -26.77 26.53 -4.98
N ILE A 963 -25.72 26.06 -4.29
CA ILE A 963 -25.71 24.73 -3.65
C ILE A 963 -26.51 24.77 -2.33
N PHE A 964 -26.42 25.86 -1.57
CA PHE A 964 -27.20 26.05 -0.35
C PHE A 964 -28.71 26.06 -0.64
N GLU A 965 -29.15 26.70 -1.72
CA GLU A 965 -30.55 26.68 -2.17
C GLU A 965 -31.02 25.27 -2.59
N GLU A 966 -30.21 24.50 -3.34
CA GLU A 966 -30.58 23.14 -3.78
C GLU A 966 -30.86 22.19 -2.61
N PHE A 967 -30.17 22.38 -1.48
CA PHE A 967 -30.35 21.59 -0.28
C PHE A 967 -31.27 22.25 0.76
N ASP A 968 -31.88 23.42 0.53
CA ASP A 968 -32.71 24.11 1.53
C ASP A 968 -31.94 24.37 2.86
N ILE A 969 -30.77 25.02 2.75
CA ILE A 969 -29.87 25.29 3.89
C ILE A 969 -29.52 26.77 3.98
N SER A 970 -29.55 27.34 5.20
CA SER A 970 -29.11 28.73 5.44
C SER A 970 -27.58 28.89 5.33
N PRO A 971 -27.09 29.94 4.64
CA PRO A 971 -25.65 30.28 4.58
C PRO A 971 -24.99 30.53 5.95
N ASP A 972 -25.77 30.91 6.97
CA ASP A 972 -25.26 31.25 8.32
C ASP A 972 -24.67 30.04 9.08
N ILE A 973 -24.87 28.81 8.59
CA ILE A 973 -24.32 27.58 9.19
C ILE A 973 -22.79 27.59 9.28
N ILE A 974 -22.09 28.34 8.41
CA ILE A 974 -20.63 28.39 8.41
C ILE A 974 -20.10 28.98 9.73
N GLU A 975 -20.77 29.97 10.31
CA GLU A 975 -20.33 30.64 11.54
C GLU A 975 -20.45 29.75 12.80
N THR A 976 -21.31 28.73 12.76
CA THR A 976 -21.59 27.81 13.88
C THR A 976 -20.77 26.52 13.86
N LEU A 977 -19.89 26.33 12.86
CA LEU A 977 -19.12 25.10 12.68
C LEU A 977 -18.12 24.85 13.81
N PHE A 978 -18.00 23.58 14.23
CA PHE A 978 -16.96 23.17 15.17
C PHE A 978 -15.55 23.38 14.61
N ARG A 979 -14.62 23.77 15.49
CA ARG A 979 -13.21 24.01 15.18
C ARG A 979 -12.30 23.02 15.90
N ARG A 980 -11.10 22.86 15.35
CA ARG A 980 -10.02 22.08 15.97
C ARG A 980 -8.95 23.02 16.47
N GLU A 981 -8.75 23.02 17.78
CA GLU A 981 -7.80 23.90 18.47
C GLU A 981 -6.72 23.08 19.18
N LYS A 982 -5.63 23.76 19.56
CA LYS A 982 -4.59 23.22 20.44
C LYS A 982 -4.70 23.92 21.78
N ASP A 983 -4.71 23.16 22.86
CA ASP A 983 -4.56 23.72 24.20
C ASP A 983 -3.12 24.24 24.42
N GLU A 984 -2.89 24.93 25.54
CA GLU A 984 -1.58 25.46 25.94
C GLU A 984 -0.49 24.38 26.08
N LYS A 985 -0.90 23.10 26.20
CA LYS A 985 -0.01 21.93 26.30
C LYS A 985 0.21 21.25 24.94
N GLY A 986 -0.33 21.80 23.86
CA GLY A 986 -0.22 21.28 22.49
C GLY A 986 -1.15 20.11 22.17
N ASN A 987 -2.08 19.73 23.06
CA ASN A 987 -3.08 18.71 22.80
C ASN A 987 -4.21 19.27 21.94
N LEU A 988 -4.68 18.46 21.01
CA LEU A 988 -5.71 18.84 20.06
C LEU A 988 -7.08 18.54 20.64
N HIS A 989 -7.97 19.53 20.69
CA HIS A 989 -9.36 19.38 21.13
C HIS A 989 -10.32 20.03 20.13
N ILE A 990 -11.62 19.72 20.26
CA ILE A 990 -12.69 20.28 19.42
C ILE A 990 -13.39 21.38 20.24
N SER A 991 -13.57 22.56 19.67
CA SER A 991 -14.21 23.73 20.28
C SER A 991 -15.41 24.19 19.44
N TRP A 992 -16.34 24.90 20.07
CA TRP A 992 -17.46 25.57 19.38
C TRP A 992 -16.95 26.72 18.49
N GLY A 993 -17.65 26.96 17.37
CA GLY A 993 -17.46 28.17 16.58
C GLY A 993 -17.89 29.44 17.34
N THR A 994 -17.78 30.61 16.69
CA THR A 994 -18.22 31.89 17.26
C THR A 994 -19.74 31.91 17.40
N GLN A 995 -20.27 31.47 18.54
CA GLN A 995 -21.70 31.59 18.85
C GLN A 995 -22.04 33.05 19.15
N LYS A 996 -22.94 33.64 18.36
CA LYS A 996 -23.68 34.83 18.81
C LYS A 996 -24.61 34.36 19.92
N VAL A 997 -24.24 34.64 21.16
CA VAL A 997 -25.09 34.41 22.33
C VAL A 997 -26.30 35.33 22.17
N SER A 998 -27.49 34.77 21.93
CA SER A 998 -28.76 35.47 22.14
C SER A 998 -29.43 34.96 23.41
#